data_AF-A0AAU4INM1-F1
#
_entry.id   AF-A0AAU4INM1-F1
#
_cell.length_a   1.000
_cell.length_b   1.000
_cell.length_c   1.000
_cell.angle_alpha   90.00
_cell.angle_beta   90.00
_cell.angle_gamma   90.00
#
_symmetry.space_group_name_H-M   'P 1'
#
loop_
_entity.id
_entity.type
_entity.pdbx_description
1 polymer ?
#
loop_
_entity_poly.entity_id
_entity_poly.type
_entity_poly.pdbx_seq_one_letter_code
_entity_poly.pdbx_strand_id
1 'polypeptide(L)'
;MPRSRGAVGPCFEEQTLRSRTRSRLRGRSTALALAVAGCLAAALPAAGASLAEAATASPAAATAAGDGTATVFYYTKTRNWAAYNLHWAPDGGSWTTVPGTGMEAACTDWVKKTVSLGAAAGLQATFNNGQGTWDNNGGKNYALGTGVITVKDGVVAHSDPCAADPGTGTGTGASATVYYSTATVGWPTVNLHWAPTGGSWTTAPGTGMDPACTGWVKKTVPLGTAAGLAATFNNGNGTWDNNNGRNYALGTGLSTVKNTTVTANAADPCAAVVPDTTAPTVPANLRASATDVSTVVTWDAATDDRGVTGYQVTRSGGTKGTVVTSVTSTVLTESGLEERTAYTYTVKAVDAAGNLSASSAAAVATTGTRPPAPAGSAPLGGDPRKDPIYFVLTARFNDGDSANNRGGSQDVKSGNAANNDPMFRGDFKGLVEKLDYVKALGFSAIWITPVVLNRSDYDYHGYHGYDFYKVDPRLESAGASYQDLINAAHAKGVKIYQDVVYNHSARWGAKGLFTPTVFGVRDAQWSWYYDEKQAGFEYDGLTVDPKSGKSYYNGDLWSTAEPAGNTCVNWGAATQYKSAEGYTIYNCQWPNPTSGMFPKALFHQCWIGNWEGEDARSCWIHEDLADFNTENTAVQNYLIGAYNKYIDMGVDGFRVDTAVHIPRVTWNRRFLPAIQQRVAQQFGAQKAQDFYVFGEVGSFVNDKWNRGSANQSAQYYTWKESATYSADDATAAVQQYTTDNDPAKQPTSTNAFLNGNLYHAPDHSKFSGMNVIDMRMHMNFGDANNAFQNGKDSDDSYNDATYNVVYVDSHDFGPGKSSTRYAGGTEAWAENMALMWTFRGIPTLYYGSETEFQAGKQIDCGPTCPLAGTGRAYYGDKIAGSVTASGFSKVATATGPVAATLESPLVKHLQRLNEIRRAVPALQMGQYSTEGVSGGMAFKRRYTDTATGVDSFALVAVTGAATYTGVPNGTYKDAVTGDVKAVTGGTLSVPAPGKGNLRVYVLDLGGSNAAPGKVGATGPYLK
;
A
#
# COMPACT_ATOMS: atom_id res chain seq x y z
N MET A 1 23.87 12.01 18.08
CA MET A 1 23.80 12.16 16.62
C MET A 1 23.82 13.67 16.36
N PRO A 2 24.40 14.23 15.29
CA PRO A 2 24.29 15.66 15.04
C PRO A 2 22.93 15.94 14.39
N ARG A 3 21.91 16.24 15.20
CA ARG A 3 20.80 17.18 14.92
C ARG A 3 19.66 17.05 15.95
N SER A 4 19.86 17.62 17.14
CA SER A 4 18.73 18.27 17.82
C SER A 4 18.43 19.61 17.12
N ARG A 5 18.06 19.57 15.84
CA ARG A 5 17.65 20.75 15.04
C ARG A 5 16.14 20.71 14.79
N GLY A 6 15.41 20.88 15.89
CA GLY A 6 13.96 21.10 15.91
C GLY A 6 13.11 19.87 15.58
N ALA A 7 12.28 19.45 16.52
CA ALA A 7 11.09 18.66 16.21
C ALA A 7 10.07 19.60 15.58
N VAL A 8 10.03 19.68 14.24
CA VAL A 8 9.29 20.72 13.49
C VAL A 8 8.47 20.14 12.36
N GLY A 9 7.16 19.98 12.57
CA GLY A 9 6.21 19.46 11.58
C GLY A 9 6.43 18.00 11.11
N PRO A 10 5.43 17.38 10.47
CA PRO A 10 5.60 16.13 9.74
C PRO A 10 6.65 16.34 8.64
N CYS A 11 7.58 15.40 8.57
CA CYS A 11 8.97 15.69 8.23
C CYS A 11 9.24 15.76 6.74
N PHE A 12 9.68 16.91 6.20
CA PHE A 12 10.23 16.97 4.83
C PHE A 12 11.31 18.08 4.64
N GLU A 13 12.59 17.79 4.93
CA GLU A 13 13.75 18.62 4.50
C GLU A 13 14.58 17.89 3.43
N GLU A 14 14.78 18.48 2.24
CA GLU A 14 15.80 18.03 1.28
C GLU A 14 16.58 19.25 0.73
N GLN A 15 17.89 19.10 0.53
CA GLN A 15 18.80 20.21 0.24
C GLN A 15 18.99 20.46 -1.26
N THR A 16 18.79 21.70 -1.71
CA THR A 16 19.09 22.10 -3.08
C THR A 16 20.60 22.30 -3.31
N LEU A 17 21.24 21.33 -3.98
CA LEU A 17 22.62 21.43 -4.47
C LEU A 17 22.74 22.47 -5.60
N ARG A 18 22.96 23.75 -5.24
CA ARG A 18 23.33 24.80 -6.21
C ARG A 18 24.81 24.66 -6.63
N SER A 19 25.03 24.21 -7.86
CA SER A 19 26.35 24.25 -8.50
C SER A 19 26.89 25.68 -8.60
N ARG A 20 28.07 25.95 -8.01
CA ARG A 20 28.80 27.21 -8.24
C ARG A 20 29.77 27.06 -9.41
N THR A 21 29.45 27.71 -10.52
CA THR A 21 30.40 27.97 -11.61
C THR A 21 31.59 28.81 -11.13
N ARG A 22 32.81 28.35 -11.41
CA ARG A 22 33.96 29.24 -11.69
C ARG A 22 34.73 28.76 -12.91
N SER A 23 35.19 29.73 -13.68
CA SER A 23 35.67 29.59 -15.05
C SER A 23 37.19 29.50 -15.17
N ARG A 24 37.65 28.74 -16.17
CA ARG A 24 38.79 29.00 -17.09
C ARG A 24 40.07 29.68 -16.54
N LEU A 25 41.22 29.06 -16.82
CA LEU A 25 42.36 29.54 -17.66
C LEU A 25 43.59 28.64 -17.35
N ARG A 26 44.08 27.79 -18.28
CA ARG A 26 45.05 28.05 -19.36
C ARG A 26 46.50 28.33 -18.91
N GLY A 27 47.43 27.52 -19.40
CA GLY A 27 48.90 27.73 -19.44
C GLY A 27 49.62 26.39 -19.22
N ARG A 28 50.19 25.71 -20.23
CA ARG A 28 51.48 25.98 -20.95
C ARG A 28 52.70 25.91 -20.01
N SER A 29 53.83 25.27 -20.33
CA SER A 29 54.34 24.55 -21.53
C SER A 29 55.01 23.22 -21.09
N THR A 30 55.85 22.44 -21.79
CA THR A 30 56.52 22.39 -23.13
C THR A 30 56.85 20.89 -23.33
N ALA A 31 56.74 20.21 -24.49
CA ALA A 31 57.11 20.47 -25.89
C ALA A 31 58.60 20.22 -26.24
N LEU A 32 58.91 19.00 -26.72
CA LEU A 32 59.77 18.63 -27.87
C LEU A 32 59.63 17.09 -28.03
N ALA A 33 59.62 16.45 -29.21
CA ALA A 33 59.87 16.91 -30.58
C ALA A 33 59.09 16.08 -31.65
N LEU A 34 59.04 16.63 -32.87
CA LEU A 34 58.96 16.07 -34.26
C LEU A 34 58.63 14.55 -34.51
N ALA A 35 58.13 14.12 -35.68
CA ALA A 35 57.45 14.76 -36.83
C ALA A 35 56.95 13.69 -37.86
N VAL A 36 55.82 13.99 -38.52
CA VAL A 36 55.41 13.67 -39.93
C VAL A 36 56.05 12.48 -40.69
N ALA A 37 55.24 11.50 -41.15
CA ALA A 37 54.99 11.17 -42.57
C ALA A 37 54.29 9.80 -42.85
N GLY A 38 53.31 9.80 -43.78
CA GLY A 38 53.22 8.89 -44.94
C GLY A 38 53.13 7.34 -44.81
N CYS A 39 51.93 6.81 -45.09
CA CYS A 39 51.61 5.61 -45.90
C CYS A 39 52.21 4.19 -45.65
N LEU A 40 51.28 3.23 -45.63
CA LEU A 40 51.35 1.80 -46.03
C LEU A 40 52.28 0.79 -45.31
N ALA A 41 51.60 -0.12 -44.60
CA ALA A 41 51.77 -1.59 -44.61
C ALA A 41 52.95 -2.29 -43.88
N ALA A 42 52.68 -3.57 -43.54
CA ALA A 42 53.59 -4.68 -43.22
C ALA A 42 54.27 -4.78 -41.82
N ALA A 43 53.61 -5.54 -40.93
CA ALA A 43 54.07 -6.81 -40.32
C ALA A 43 55.40 -6.96 -39.49
N LEU A 44 55.21 -7.40 -38.22
CA LEU A 44 55.96 -8.45 -37.49
C LEU A 44 57.42 -8.14 -37.01
N PRO A 45 58.05 -8.92 -36.08
CA PRO A 45 57.68 -10.25 -35.54
C PRO A 45 57.83 -10.52 -34.01
N ALA A 46 57.39 -11.74 -33.60
CA ALA A 46 57.94 -12.64 -32.55
C ALA A 46 57.95 -12.22 -31.05
N ALA A 47 57.88 -13.11 -30.05
CA ALA A 47 57.47 -14.53 -29.88
C ALA A 47 57.41 -14.83 -28.35
N GLY A 48 56.81 -15.90 -27.81
CA GLY A 48 56.03 -17.04 -28.32
C GLY A 48 55.01 -17.49 -27.25
N ALA A 49 54.34 -18.65 -27.26
CA ALA A 49 54.46 -19.89 -28.05
C ALA A 49 53.01 -20.40 -28.38
N SER A 50 52.67 -20.82 -29.60
CA SER A 50 52.80 -22.20 -30.17
C SER A 50 51.78 -23.22 -29.57
N LEU A 51 51.02 -24.04 -30.31
CA LEU A 51 50.90 -24.32 -31.76
C LEU A 51 49.51 -24.92 -32.17
N ALA A 52 48.98 -24.41 -33.29
CA ALA A 52 48.40 -25.10 -34.47
C ALA A 52 47.24 -26.14 -34.37
N GLU A 53 46.13 -26.05 -35.13
CA GLU A 53 45.91 -26.08 -36.62
C GLU A 53 46.04 -27.48 -37.26
N ALA A 54 45.27 -27.91 -38.29
CA ALA A 54 44.10 -27.36 -39.00
C ALA A 54 43.39 -28.48 -39.84
N ALA A 55 42.22 -28.16 -40.44
CA ALA A 55 41.82 -28.36 -41.87
C ALA A 55 42.10 -29.69 -42.65
N THR A 56 41.37 -30.16 -43.68
CA THR A 56 40.14 -29.76 -44.43
C THR A 56 39.72 -30.87 -45.43
N ALA A 57 38.53 -30.74 -46.03
CA ALA A 57 38.12 -31.23 -47.38
C ALA A 57 37.56 -32.67 -47.55
N SER A 58 36.97 -32.90 -48.73
CA SER A 58 35.87 -33.83 -49.08
C SER A 58 36.09 -34.37 -50.51
N PRO A 59 35.22 -35.22 -51.13
CA PRO A 59 34.54 -36.45 -50.71
C PRO A 59 34.98 -37.69 -51.56
N ALA A 60 34.47 -38.88 -51.24
CA ALA A 60 34.57 -40.08 -52.10
C ALA A 60 33.17 -40.62 -52.50
N ALA A 61 33.10 -41.35 -53.62
CA ALA A 61 31.87 -41.61 -54.37
C ALA A 61 30.92 -42.67 -53.78
N ALA A 62 29.72 -42.71 -54.33
CA ALA A 62 28.58 -43.50 -53.87
C ALA A 62 28.83 -45.02 -53.79
N THR A 63 28.30 -45.61 -52.73
CA THR A 63 27.92 -47.03 -52.66
C THR A 63 26.42 -47.10 -52.36
N ALA A 64 25.77 -48.20 -52.77
CA ALA A 64 24.31 -48.25 -52.92
C ALA A 64 23.55 -47.96 -51.61
N ALA A 65 22.46 -47.20 -51.72
CA ALA A 65 21.48 -47.06 -50.64
C ALA A 65 20.85 -48.44 -50.38
N GLY A 66 21.15 -49.03 -49.23
CA GLY A 66 20.46 -50.25 -48.77
C GLY A 66 19.03 -49.91 -48.36
N ASP A 67 18.09 -50.82 -48.66
CA ASP A 67 16.69 -50.67 -48.31
C ASP A 67 16.53 -50.49 -46.78
N GLY A 68 16.17 -49.29 -46.36
CA GLY A 68 15.80 -49.01 -44.97
C GLY A 68 14.55 -49.81 -44.61
N THR A 69 14.50 -50.36 -43.39
CA THR A 69 13.32 -51.09 -42.90
C THR A 69 12.89 -50.57 -41.53
N ALA A 70 11.59 -50.72 -41.24
CA ALA A 70 11.02 -50.53 -39.92
C ALA A 70 10.32 -51.81 -39.47
N THR A 71 10.65 -52.31 -38.29
CA THR A 71 9.93 -53.40 -37.63
C THR A 71 9.08 -52.80 -36.51
N VAL A 72 7.80 -52.62 -36.81
CA VAL A 72 6.82 -51.97 -35.93
C VAL A 72 6.09 -53.03 -35.12
N PHE A 73 6.25 -53.03 -33.81
CA PHE A 73 5.50 -53.81 -32.84
C PHE A 73 4.31 -52.98 -32.31
N TYR A 74 3.14 -53.60 -32.15
CA TYR A 74 1.92 -52.97 -31.63
C TYR A 74 1.34 -53.80 -30.49
N TYR A 75 1.02 -53.13 -29.37
CA TYR A 75 0.52 -53.78 -28.16
C TYR A 75 -0.97 -54.13 -28.29
N THR A 76 -1.31 -55.39 -28.12
CA THR A 76 -2.66 -55.90 -28.42
C THR A 76 -3.60 -55.88 -27.23
N LYS A 77 -3.09 -56.07 -26.00
CA LYS A 77 -3.89 -56.38 -24.81
C LYS A 77 -5.01 -55.37 -24.52
N THR A 78 -4.73 -54.09 -24.66
CA THR A 78 -5.63 -52.98 -24.33
C THR A 78 -6.71 -52.75 -25.40
N ARG A 79 -6.48 -53.18 -26.65
CA ARG A 79 -7.43 -53.04 -27.76
C ARG A 79 -8.24 -54.32 -28.01
N ASN A 80 -7.62 -55.48 -27.78
CA ASN A 80 -8.21 -56.81 -27.85
C ASN A 80 -9.02 -57.09 -29.13
N TRP A 81 -8.47 -56.73 -30.29
CA TRP A 81 -9.03 -57.03 -31.61
C TRP A 81 -8.71 -58.45 -32.08
N ALA A 82 -9.58 -59.02 -32.92
CA ALA A 82 -9.39 -60.35 -33.52
C ALA A 82 -8.30 -60.40 -34.60
N ALA A 83 -7.94 -59.26 -35.19
CA ALA A 83 -6.83 -59.09 -36.13
C ALA A 83 -6.25 -57.67 -36.00
N TYR A 84 -5.01 -57.48 -36.45
CA TYR A 84 -4.32 -56.19 -36.44
C TYR A 84 -3.65 -55.95 -37.79
N ASN A 85 -3.93 -54.81 -38.40
CA ASN A 85 -3.31 -54.38 -39.65
C ASN A 85 -2.58 -53.06 -39.43
N LEU A 86 -1.39 -52.94 -40.01
CA LEU A 86 -0.63 -51.72 -40.13
C LEU A 86 -0.98 -51.09 -41.49
N HIS A 87 -1.68 -49.96 -41.47
CA HIS A 87 -1.91 -49.12 -42.65
C HIS A 87 -0.94 -47.95 -42.57
N TRP A 88 -0.06 -47.84 -43.55
CA TRP A 88 1.10 -46.95 -43.51
C TRP A 88 1.47 -46.39 -44.89
N ALA A 89 2.29 -45.33 -44.86
CA ALA A 89 3.03 -44.76 -45.98
C ALA A 89 4.46 -44.43 -45.52
N PRO A 90 5.52 -44.75 -46.29
CA PRO A 90 6.84 -44.15 -46.04
C PRO A 90 6.74 -42.62 -46.15
N ASP A 91 7.57 -41.88 -45.42
CA ASP A 91 7.51 -40.41 -45.47
C ASP A 91 7.73 -39.87 -46.90
N GLY A 92 6.76 -39.10 -47.41
CA GLY A 92 6.72 -38.63 -48.81
C GLY A 92 6.20 -39.66 -49.83
N GLY A 93 5.90 -40.89 -49.42
CA GLY A 93 5.35 -41.96 -50.24
C GLY A 93 3.82 -42.04 -50.24
N SER A 94 3.29 -43.05 -50.92
CA SER A 94 1.85 -43.35 -50.96
C SER A 94 1.44 -44.33 -49.86
N TRP A 95 0.19 -44.22 -49.40
CA TRP A 95 -0.39 -45.15 -48.43
C TRP A 95 -0.68 -46.53 -49.06
N THR A 96 -0.45 -47.58 -48.28
CA THR A 96 -1.01 -48.92 -48.51
C THR A 96 -2.53 -48.88 -48.75
N THR A 97 -3.09 -49.83 -49.50
CA THR A 97 -4.55 -49.93 -49.65
C THR A 97 -5.20 -50.38 -48.33
N VAL A 98 -6.33 -49.76 -47.95
CA VAL A 98 -7.12 -50.13 -46.76
C VAL A 98 -7.59 -51.60 -46.88
N PRO A 99 -7.49 -52.44 -45.82
CA PRO A 99 -7.15 -52.14 -44.42
C PRO A 99 -5.65 -52.05 -44.08
N GLY A 100 -4.75 -52.02 -45.05
CA GLY A 100 -3.31 -52.08 -44.84
C GLY A 100 -2.81 -53.53 -44.74
N THR A 101 -1.60 -53.71 -44.20
CA THR A 101 -0.93 -55.01 -44.16
C THR A 101 -1.11 -55.69 -42.81
N GLY A 102 -1.58 -56.93 -42.80
CA GLY A 102 -1.71 -57.74 -41.58
C GLY A 102 -0.40 -57.90 -40.82
N MET A 103 -0.45 -57.67 -39.50
CA MET A 103 0.64 -57.84 -38.56
C MET A 103 0.65 -59.28 -38.02
N GLU A 104 1.82 -59.89 -37.89
CA GLU A 104 1.98 -61.24 -37.35
C GLU A 104 2.19 -61.21 -35.82
N ALA A 105 1.80 -62.28 -35.12
CA ALA A 105 2.07 -62.40 -33.68
C ALA A 105 3.59 -62.40 -33.41
N ALA A 106 4.02 -61.63 -32.39
CA ALA A 106 5.44 -61.44 -32.07
C ALA A 106 5.82 -62.12 -30.75
N CYS A 107 5.12 -61.78 -29.68
CA CYS A 107 5.21 -62.42 -28.37
C CYS A 107 3.91 -62.14 -27.58
N THR A 108 3.83 -62.54 -26.31
CA THR A 108 2.63 -62.33 -25.48
C THR A 108 2.24 -60.86 -25.46
N ASP A 109 0.97 -60.56 -25.76
CA ASP A 109 0.40 -59.20 -25.88
C ASP A 109 0.97 -58.31 -27.01
N TRP A 110 1.75 -58.83 -27.98
CA TRP A 110 2.33 -58.03 -29.07
C TRP A 110 2.21 -58.70 -30.45
N VAL A 111 1.86 -57.89 -31.46
CA VAL A 111 2.03 -58.21 -32.90
C VAL A 111 3.13 -57.34 -33.50
N LYS A 112 3.70 -57.74 -34.64
CA LYS A 112 4.69 -56.95 -35.38
C LYS A 112 4.49 -56.95 -36.88
N LYS A 113 5.09 -55.97 -37.56
CA LYS A 113 5.34 -56.03 -39.00
C LYS A 113 6.65 -55.37 -39.38
N THR A 114 7.46 -56.05 -40.18
CA THR A 114 8.60 -55.43 -40.87
C THR A 114 8.15 -54.91 -42.23
N VAL A 115 8.47 -53.64 -42.52
CA VAL A 115 8.16 -52.95 -43.78
C VAL A 115 9.42 -52.33 -44.37
N SER A 116 9.50 -52.28 -45.71
CA SER A 116 10.58 -51.58 -46.42
C SER A 116 10.20 -50.12 -46.68
N LEU A 117 11.11 -49.22 -46.34
CA LEU A 117 10.99 -47.77 -46.49
C LEU A 117 11.83 -47.24 -47.66
N GLY A 118 12.67 -48.08 -48.27
CA GLY A 118 13.65 -47.65 -49.27
C GLY A 118 14.60 -46.60 -48.67
N ALA A 119 14.62 -45.41 -49.26
CA ALA A 119 15.43 -44.27 -48.79
C ALA A 119 14.68 -43.33 -47.82
N ALA A 120 13.44 -43.62 -47.42
CA ALA A 120 12.68 -42.76 -46.51
C ALA A 120 13.20 -42.85 -45.06
N ALA A 121 13.20 -41.72 -44.36
CA ALA A 121 13.70 -41.61 -42.98
C ALA A 121 12.70 -42.08 -41.89
N GLY A 122 11.51 -42.52 -42.31
CA GLY A 122 10.41 -42.90 -41.42
C GLY A 122 9.15 -43.26 -42.21
N LEU A 123 8.05 -43.45 -41.46
CA LEU A 123 6.72 -43.74 -42.00
C LEU A 123 5.62 -43.07 -41.18
N GLN A 124 4.56 -42.66 -41.86
CA GLN A 124 3.26 -42.39 -41.26
C GLN A 124 2.48 -43.70 -41.13
N ALA A 125 1.84 -43.93 -39.99
CA ALA A 125 1.17 -45.19 -39.66
C ALA A 125 -0.15 -44.99 -38.91
N THR A 126 -1.06 -45.94 -39.08
CA THR A 126 -2.28 -46.15 -38.29
C THR A 126 -2.53 -47.65 -38.16
N PHE A 127 -3.24 -48.07 -37.12
CA PHE A 127 -3.55 -49.47 -36.88
C PHE A 127 -5.05 -49.70 -36.96
N ASN A 128 -5.51 -50.86 -37.42
CA ASN A 128 -6.94 -51.19 -37.46
C ASN A 128 -7.22 -52.69 -37.37
N ASN A 129 -8.47 -53.03 -37.07
CA ASN A 129 -8.93 -54.41 -36.91
C ASN A 129 -9.30 -55.12 -38.23
N GLY A 130 -9.12 -54.48 -39.39
CA GLY A 130 -9.56 -55.00 -40.70
C GLY A 130 -11.05 -54.87 -40.97
N GLN A 131 -11.85 -54.37 -40.02
CA GLN A 131 -13.31 -54.25 -40.09
C GLN A 131 -13.79 -52.81 -39.82
N GLY A 132 -12.91 -51.82 -40.03
CA GLY A 132 -13.25 -50.39 -39.96
C GLY A 132 -13.09 -49.73 -38.59
N THR A 133 -12.59 -50.43 -37.56
CA THR A 133 -12.18 -49.80 -36.29
C THR A 133 -10.71 -49.43 -36.35
N TRP A 134 -10.39 -48.16 -36.09
CA TRP A 134 -9.05 -47.60 -36.25
C TRP A 134 -8.46 -47.10 -34.93
N ASP A 135 -7.15 -47.25 -34.80
CA ASP A 135 -6.31 -46.47 -33.89
C ASP A 135 -5.45 -45.51 -34.71
N ASN A 136 -5.87 -44.25 -34.68
CA ASN A 136 -5.21 -43.11 -35.29
C ASN A 136 -4.85 -42.09 -34.20
N ASN A 137 -4.25 -42.52 -33.09
CA ASN A 137 -3.62 -41.65 -32.08
C ASN A 137 -4.44 -40.41 -31.65
N GLY A 138 -5.76 -40.57 -31.46
CA GLY A 138 -6.66 -39.45 -31.13
C GLY A 138 -6.96 -38.48 -32.29
N GLY A 139 -6.99 -38.98 -33.54
CA GLY A 139 -7.28 -38.19 -34.75
C GLY A 139 -6.05 -37.76 -35.56
N LYS A 140 -4.87 -38.34 -35.30
CA LYS A 140 -3.61 -38.05 -36.00
C LYS A 140 -2.87 -39.34 -36.37
N ASN A 141 -2.16 -39.35 -37.50
CA ASN A 141 -1.31 -40.49 -37.83
C ASN A 141 -0.12 -40.58 -36.86
N TYR A 142 0.35 -41.79 -36.59
CA TYR A 142 1.63 -42.01 -35.91
C TYR A 142 2.77 -41.68 -36.88
N ALA A 143 3.69 -40.81 -36.48
CA ALA A 143 4.97 -40.62 -37.17
C ALA A 143 6.00 -41.55 -36.52
N LEU A 144 6.44 -42.57 -37.25
CA LEU A 144 7.36 -43.61 -36.78
C LEU A 144 8.70 -43.49 -37.53
N GLY A 145 9.82 -43.80 -36.86
CA GLY A 145 11.15 -43.76 -37.45
C GLY A 145 11.52 -45.00 -38.28
N THR A 146 12.81 -45.34 -38.29
CA THR A 146 13.34 -46.59 -38.86
C THR A 146 13.79 -47.56 -37.77
N GLY A 147 14.14 -48.81 -38.12
CA GLY A 147 14.62 -49.80 -37.16
C GLY A 147 13.50 -50.46 -36.36
N VAL A 148 13.76 -50.82 -35.10
CA VAL A 148 12.76 -51.49 -34.24
C VAL A 148 11.96 -50.46 -33.45
N ILE A 149 10.64 -50.47 -33.63
CA ILE A 149 9.70 -49.50 -33.07
C ILE A 149 8.59 -50.25 -32.32
N THR A 150 8.14 -49.70 -31.20
CA THR A 150 7.01 -50.17 -30.40
C THR A 150 5.98 -49.08 -30.29
N VAL A 151 4.71 -49.45 -30.46
CA VAL A 151 3.56 -48.59 -30.20
C VAL A 151 2.68 -49.26 -29.14
N LYS A 152 2.52 -48.61 -27.99
CA LYS A 152 1.71 -49.09 -26.88
C LYS A 152 0.85 -47.95 -26.34
N ASP A 153 -0.47 -48.12 -26.40
CA ASP A 153 -1.44 -47.21 -25.81
C ASP A 153 -1.27 -45.73 -26.23
N GLY A 154 -0.83 -45.50 -27.48
CA GLY A 154 -0.53 -44.17 -28.03
C GLY A 154 0.93 -43.73 -27.93
N VAL A 155 1.75 -44.38 -27.09
CA VAL A 155 3.17 -44.06 -26.89
C VAL A 155 4.04 -44.81 -27.90
N VAL A 156 5.01 -44.10 -28.51
CA VAL A 156 6.01 -44.68 -29.41
C VAL A 156 7.36 -44.82 -28.69
N ALA A 157 8.02 -45.97 -28.80
CA ALA A 157 9.37 -46.21 -28.29
C ALA A 157 10.19 -47.02 -29.29
N HIS A 158 11.52 -47.03 -29.16
CA HIS A 158 12.43 -47.68 -30.12
C HIS A 158 13.18 -48.85 -29.45
N SER A 159 12.45 -49.94 -29.19
CA SER A 159 12.94 -51.13 -28.48
C SER A 159 12.19 -52.39 -28.92
N ASP A 160 12.86 -53.54 -28.98
CA ASP A 160 12.19 -54.83 -29.20
C ASP A 160 11.51 -55.28 -27.88
N PRO A 161 10.17 -55.40 -27.81
CA PRO A 161 9.46 -55.79 -26.59
C PRO A 161 9.50 -57.30 -26.35
N CYS A 162 9.99 -58.07 -27.33
CA CYS A 162 10.14 -59.52 -27.29
C CYS A 162 11.61 -59.95 -27.11
N ALA A 163 12.56 -59.01 -27.10
CA ALA A 163 13.93 -59.28 -26.65
C ALA A 163 13.92 -59.60 -25.15
N ALA A 164 14.74 -60.58 -24.74
CA ALA A 164 14.93 -60.87 -23.32
C ALA A 164 15.52 -59.63 -22.62
N ASP A 165 14.85 -59.18 -21.56
CA ASP A 165 15.23 -57.99 -20.81
C ASP A 165 16.69 -58.09 -20.31
N PRO A 166 17.62 -57.22 -20.77
CA PRO A 166 18.99 -57.16 -20.27
C PRO A 166 19.01 -56.44 -18.91
N GLY A 167 18.16 -56.89 -17.99
CA GLY A 167 17.71 -56.13 -16.83
C GLY A 167 17.31 -56.96 -15.61
N THR A 168 16.92 -58.25 -15.75
CA THR A 168 16.67 -59.13 -14.58
C THR A 168 17.96 -59.76 -14.02
N GLY A 169 19.03 -58.97 -13.96
CA GLY A 169 20.20 -59.32 -13.16
C GLY A 169 19.95 -59.00 -11.70
N THR A 170 19.70 -60.01 -10.86
CA THR A 170 19.68 -59.88 -9.39
C THR A 170 21.11 -59.70 -8.83
N GLY A 171 21.85 -58.75 -9.40
CA GLY A 171 23.20 -58.38 -8.97
C GLY A 171 23.13 -57.38 -7.82
N THR A 172 23.93 -57.60 -6.79
CA THR A 172 24.10 -56.72 -5.63
C THR A 172 24.93 -55.47 -5.97
N GLY A 173 24.64 -54.85 -7.11
CA GLY A 173 25.31 -53.64 -7.62
C GLY A 173 24.41 -52.40 -7.53
N ALA A 174 25.02 -51.24 -7.69
CA ALA A 174 24.30 -49.97 -7.70
C ALA A 174 23.43 -49.80 -8.95
N SER A 175 22.42 -48.93 -8.85
CA SER A 175 21.53 -48.51 -9.93
C SER A 175 21.31 -46.99 -9.88
N ALA A 176 20.95 -46.39 -11.00
CA ALA A 176 20.47 -45.01 -11.05
C ALA A 176 19.01 -44.96 -11.52
N THR A 177 18.18 -44.16 -10.85
CA THR A 177 16.82 -43.83 -11.29
C THR A 177 16.81 -42.40 -11.79
N VAL A 178 16.56 -42.21 -13.08
CA VAL A 178 16.65 -40.91 -13.75
C VAL A 178 15.25 -40.45 -14.11
N TYR A 179 14.82 -39.31 -13.57
CA TYR A 179 13.61 -38.59 -13.98
C TYR A 179 13.99 -37.46 -14.93
N TYR A 180 13.28 -37.29 -16.04
CA TYR A 180 13.50 -36.24 -17.03
C TYR A 180 12.21 -35.43 -17.26
N SER A 181 12.32 -34.10 -17.18
CA SER A 181 11.18 -33.18 -17.30
C SER A 181 10.85 -32.89 -18.77
N THR A 182 9.71 -33.34 -19.26
CA THR A 182 9.23 -33.08 -20.63
C THR A 182 8.58 -31.70 -20.81
N ALA A 183 8.26 -31.01 -19.70
CA ALA A 183 7.44 -29.79 -19.69
C ALA A 183 7.96 -28.63 -20.55
N THR A 184 9.27 -28.53 -20.80
CA THR A 184 9.89 -27.45 -21.58
C THR A 184 10.38 -27.89 -22.96
N VAL A 185 10.65 -29.18 -23.17
CA VAL A 185 11.08 -29.72 -24.48
C VAL A 185 9.90 -30.18 -25.36
N GLY A 186 8.74 -30.43 -24.76
CA GLY A 186 7.50 -30.76 -25.50
C GLY A 186 7.53 -32.09 -26.24
N TRP A 187 8.50 -32.97 -25.96
CA TRP A 187 8.63 -34.26 -26.64
C TRP A 187 7.55 -35.25 -26.17
N PRO A 188 6.84 -35.91 -27.10
CA PRO A 188 5.83 -36.92 -26.75
C PRO A 188 6.47 -38.23 -26.24
N THR A 189 7.74 -38.44 -26.56
CA THR A 189 8.51 -39.68 -26.35
C THR A 189 9.95 -39.31 -26.03
N VAL A 190 10.58 -39.99 -25.07
CA VAL A 190 11.96 -39.72 -24.65
C VAL A 190 12.72 -41.02 -24.49
N ASN A 191 13.92 -41.12 -25.07
CA ASN A 191 14.87 -42.19 -24.83
C ASN A 191 16.03 -41.66 -23.98
N LEU A 192 16.49 -42.48 -23.04
CA LEU A 192 17.75 -42.31 -22.32
C LEU A 192 18.84 -43.10 -23.07
N HIS A 193 19.80 -42.39 -23.64
CA HIS A 193 21.02 -42.96 -24.20
C HIS A 193 22.13 -42.75 -23.16
N TRP A 194 22.85 -43.81 -22.78
CA TRP A 194 23.71 -43.76 -21.60
C TRP A 194 24.89 -44.73 -21.63
N ALA A 195 25.90 -44.45 -20.80
CA ALA A 195 27.03 -45.32 -20.50
C ALA A 195 27.33 -45.27 -18.98
N PRO A 196 27.50 -46.40 -18.27
CA PRO A 196 28.08 -46.38 -16.93
C PRO A 196 29.45 -45.69 -16.94
N THR A 197 29.89 -45.09 -15.82
CA THR A 197 31.22 -44.49 -15.72
C THR A 197 32.31 -45.53 -16.02
N GLY A 198 33.05 -45.35 -17.12
CA GLY A 198 34.07 -46.29 -17.61
C GLY A 198 33.53 -47.45 -18.47
N GLY A 199 32.22 -47.50 -18.73
CA GLY A 199 31.57 -48.48 -19.61
C GLY A 199 31.30 -47.97 -21.03
N SER A 200 30.70 -48.83 -21.85
CA SER A 200 30.27 -48.50 -23.21
C SER A 200 28.88 -47.86 -23.25
N TRP A 201 28.62 -47.06 -24.29
CA TRP A 201 27.28 -46.49 -24.55
C TRP A 201 26.30 -47.53 -25.07
N THR A 202 25.03 -47.41 -24.68
CA THR A 202 23.89 -48.05 -25.36
C THR A 202 23.90 -47.71 -26.85
N THR A 203 23.42 -48.59 -27.73
CA THR A 203 23.20 -48.26 -29.15
C THR A 203 22.18 -47.11 -29.29
N ALA A 204 22.43 -46.14 -30.16
CA ALA A 204 21.46 -45.06 -30.43
C ALA A 204 20.17 -45.62 -31.09
N PRO A 205 18.97 -45.12 -30.75
CA PRO A 205 18.67 -43.94 -29.93
C PRO A 205 18.68 -44.16 -28.39
N GLY A 206 19.16 -45.29 -27.89
CA GLY A 206 19.15 -45.61 -26.46
C GLY A 206 17.85 -46.31 -26.05
N THR A 207 17.51 -46.26 -24.76
CA THR A 207 16.38 -47.00 -24.18
C THR A 207 15.21 -46.07 -23.87
N GLY A 208 13.98 -46.43 -24.27
CA GLY A 208 12.78 -45.64 -23.98
C GLY A 208 12.54 -45.44 -22.48
N MET A 209 12.21 -44.20 -22.08
CA MET A 209 11.81 -43.82 -20.73
C MET A 209 10.31 -43.98 -20.54
N ASP A 210 9.90 -44.41 -19.35
CA ASP A 210 8.51 -44.71 -19.00
C ASP A 210 7.83 -43.47 -18.40
N PRO A 211 6.55 -43.15 -18.71
CA PRO A 211 5.83 -42.05 -18.06
C PRO A 211 5.79 -42.20 -16.53
N ALA A 212 6.05 -41.11 -15.79
CA ALA A 212 6.11 -41.12 -14.33
C ALA A 212 4.93 -40.37 -13.70
N CYS A 213 4.77 -39.10 -14.05
CA CYS A 213 3.62 -38.25 -13.73
C CYS A 213 3.58 -37.06 -14.70
N THR A 214 2.61 -36.15 -14.55
CA THR A 214 2.44 -34.99 -15.45
C THR A 214 3.73 -34.19 -15.61
N GLY A 215 4.26 -34.13 -16.83
CA GLY A 215 5.50 -33.43 -17.15
C GLY A 215 6.81 -34.18 -16.87
N TRP A 216 6.76 -35.44 -16.44
CA TRP A 216 7.93 -36.25 -16.09
C TRP A 216 7.89 -37.67 -16.66
N VAL A 217 9.02 -38.11 -17.21
CA VAL A 217 9.30 -39.52 -17.56
C VAL A 217 10.44 -40.04 -16.68
N LYS A 218 10.56 -41.35 -16.48
CA LYS A 218 11.62 -41.98 -15.69
C LYS A 218 12.21 -43.23 -16.33
N LYS A 219 13.46 -43.56 -15.96
CA LYS A 219 14.03 -44.89 -16.18
C LYS A 219 14.97 -45.28 -15.05
N THR A 220 14.95 -46.55 -14.66
CA THR A 220 15.95 -47.12 -13.75
C THR A 220 16.95 -47.93 -14.57
N VAL A 221 18.24 -47.70 -14.37
CA VAL A 221 19.32 -48.37 -15.10
C VAL A 221 20.30 -49.04 -14.11
N PRO A 222 20.73 -50.29 -14.36
CA PRO A 222 21.73 -50.96 -13.54
C PRO A 222 23.13 -50.40 -13.85
N LEU A 223 23.92 -50.12 -12.81
CA LEU A 223 25.29 -49.58 -12.92
C LEU A 223 26.37 -50.59 -12.48
N GLY A 224 25.98 -51.69 -11.83
CA GLY A 224 26.94 -52.68 -11.32
C GLY A 224 27.81 -52.06 -10.23
N THR A 225 29.12 -51.98 -10.44
CA THR A 225 30.06 -51.31 -9.52
C THR A 225 30.37 -49.86 -9.90
N ALA A 226 29.78 -49.32 -10.98
CA ALA A 226 30.03 -47.94 -11.39
C ALA A 226 29.34 -46.93 -10.47
N ALA A 227 30.03 -45.84 -10.14
CA ALA A 227 29.55 -44.78 -9.26
C ALA A 227 28.55 -43.80 -9.93
N GLY A 228 28.22 -44.03 -11.20
CA GLY A 228 27.31 -43.18 -11.98
C GLY A 228 27.27 -43.57 -13.46
N LEU A 229 26.64 -42.71 -14.25
CA LEU A 229 26.56 -42.80 -15.72
C LEU A 229 26.77 -41.44 -16.39
N ALA A 230 27.23 -41.48 -17.63
CA ALA A 230 27.04 -40.42 -18.61
C ALA A 230 25.70 -40.67 -19.34
N ALA A 231 24.95 -39.60 -19.62
CA ALA A 231 23.63 -39.69 -20.25
C ALA A 231 23.39 -38.56 -21.27
N THR A 232 22.57 -38.85 -22.28
CA THR A 232 21.90 -37.87 -23.15
C THR A 232 20.46 -38.33 -23.39
N PHE A 233 19.58 -37.39 -23.75
CA PHE A 233 18.17 -37.68 -24.02
C PHE A 233 17.84 -37.37 -25.48
N ASN A 234 16.87 -38.05 -26.07
CA ASN A 234 16.40 -37.75 -27.43
C ASN A 234 14.95 -38.17 -27.63
N ASN A 235 14.32 -37.67 -28.69
CA ASN A 235 12.95 -38.01 -29.05
C ASN A 235 12.80 -39.29 -29.91
N GLY A 236 13.89 -39.99 -30.24
CA GLY A 236 13.94 -41.12 -31.18
C GLY A 236 14.13 -40.71 -32.64
N ASN A 237 13.66 -39.52 -33.03
CA ASN A 237 13.69 -39.01 -34.40
C ASN A 237 14.81 -37.98 -34.59
N GLY A 238 16.03 -38.30 -34.13
CA GLY A 238 17.24 -37.51 -34.37
C GLY A 238 17.36 -36.17 -33.64
N THR A 239 16.40 -35.78 -32.80
CA THR A 239 16.53 -34.57 -31.95
C THR A 239 17.09 -34.95 -30.59
N TRP A 240 18.21 -34.32 -30.18
CA TRP A 240 18.94 -34.67 -28.96
C TRP A 240 19.02 -33.51 -27.97
N ASP A 241 18.90 -33.85 -26.69
CA ASP A 241 19.30 -33.04 -25.55
C ASP A 241 20.59 -33.65 -25.00
N ASN A 242 21.68 -33.01 -25.41
CA ASN A 242 23.02 -33.26 -24.94
C ASN A 242 23.54 -32.02 -24.19
N ASN A 243 22.75 -31.42 -23.28
CA ASN A 243 23.23 -30.36 -22.36
C ASN A 243 24.14 -29.30 -23.04
N ASN A 244 23.69 -28.75 -24.17
CA ASN A 244 24.47 -27.82 -25.01
C ASN A 244 25.85 -28.37 -25.46
N GLY A 245 25.89 -29.59 -25.98
CA GLY A 245 27.09 -30.26 -26.48
C GLY A 245 27.91 -31.06 -25.43
N ARG A 246 27.34 -31.38 -24.27
CA ARG A 246 27.97 -32.14 -23.18
C ARG A 246 27.08 -33.31 -22.73
N ASN A 247 27.67 -34.38 -22.21
CA ASN A 247 26.88 -35.44 -21.60
C ASN A 247 26.45 -35.03 -20.18
N TYR A 248 25.25 -35.40 -19.77
CA TYR A 248 24.82 -35.32 -18.37
C TYR A 248 25.60 -36.34 -17.54
N ALA A 249 26.09 -35.94 -16.37
CA ALA A 249 26.69 -36.85 -15.40
C ALA A 249 25.70 -37.10 -14.26
N LEU A 250 25.31 -38.35 -14.05
CA LEU A 250 24.29 -38.76 -13.08
C LEU A 250 24.89 -39.80 -12.12
N GLY A 251 24.64 -39.65 -10.82
CA GLY A 251 25.15 -40.56 -9.79
C GLY A 251 24.28 -41.82 -9.59
N THR A 252 24.71 -42.69 -8.68
CA THR A 252 23.85 -43.76 -8.13
C THR A 252 22.65 -43.19 -7.36
N GLY A 253 21.53 -43.90 -7.32
CA GLY A 253 20.30 -43.42 -6.65
C GLY A 253 19.39 -42.59 -7.57
N LEU A 254 18.48 -41.79 -7.01
CA LEU A 254 17.51 -41.00 -7.77
C LEU A 254 18.10 -39.64 -8.17
N SER A 255 18.03 -39.31 -9.46
CA SER A 255 18.39 -37.98 -9.99
C SER A 255 17.26 -37.43 -10.87
N THR A 256 17.00 -36.12 -10.80
CA THR A 256 16.10 -35.42 -11.73
C THR A 256 16.88 -34.52 -12.69
N VAL A 257 16.47 -34.48 -13.95
CA VAL A 257 16.99 -33.59 -15.00
C VAL A 257 15.87 -32.69 -15.50
N LYS A 258 16.05 -31.37 -15.37
CA LYS A 258 15.08 -30.36 -15.81
C LYS A 258 15.81 -29.10 -16.26
N ASN A 259 15.46 -28.56 -17.44
CA ASN A 259 16.08 -27.34 -18.00
C ASN A 259 17.61 -27.38 -17.91
N THR A 260 18.20 -28.42 -18.52
CA THR A 260 19.63 -28.78 -18.49
C THR A 260 20.31 -28.88 -17.12
N THR A 261 19.55 -28.85 -16.03
CA THR A 261 20.03 -28.92 -14.64
C THR A 261 19.83 -30.31 -14.07
N VAL A 262 20.89 -30.89 -13.49
CA VAL A 262 20.85 -32.16 -12.76
C VAL A 262 20.70 -31.88 -11.26
N THR A 263 19.75 -32.54 -10.60
CA THR A 263 19.67 -32.64 -9.15
C THR A 263 19.92 -34.08 -8.74
N ALA A 264 21.04 -34.34 -8.07
CA ALA A 264 21.39 -35.65 -7.53
C ALA A 264 20.72 -35.89 -6.16
N ASN A 265 20.45 -37.15 -5.82
CA ASN A 265 19.72 -37.56 -4.61
C ASN A 265 18.36 -36.84 -4.45
N ALA A 266 17.68 -36.58 -5.56
CA ALA A 266 16.42 -35.85 -5.53
C ALA A 266 15.31 -36.69 -4.89
N ALA A 267 14.36 -36.01 -4.24
CA ALA A 267 13.09 -36.63 -3.88
C ALA A 267 12.32 -37.02 -5.16
N ASP A 268 11.47 -38.06 -5.08
CA ASP A 268 10.62 -38.44 -6.22
C ASP A 268 9.66 -37.27 -6.56
N PRO A 269 9.77 -36.66 -7.75
CA PRO A 269 8.93 -35.52 -8.13
C PRO A 269 7.46 -35.91 -8.33
N CYS A 270 7.13 -37.21 -8.27
CA CYS A 270 5.79 -37.75 -8.35
C CYS A 270 5.27 -38.31 -7.01
N ALA A 271 5.95 -38.05 -5.88
CA ALA A 271 5.51 -38.48 -4.56
C ALA A 271 4.18 -37.81 -4.14
N ALA A 272 3.23 -38.60 -3.63
CA ALA A 272 2.01 -38.08 -3.02
C ALA A 272 2.33 -37.38 -1.67
N VAL A 273 1.71 -36.23 -1.44
CA VAL A 273 1.87 -35.47 -0.19
C VAL A 273 1.25 -36.26 0.96
N VAL A 274 2.06 -36.57 1.98
CA VAL A 274 1.57 -37.14 3.24
C VAL A 274 0.70 -36.09 3.94
N PRO A 275 -0.54 -36.41 4.36
CA PRO A 275 -1.38 -35.47 5.10
C PRO A 275 -0.67 -34.96 6.36
N ASP A 276 -0.82 -33.66 6.64
CA ASP A 276 -0.31 -33.12 7.88
C ASP A 276 -1.11 -33.64 9.08
N THR A 277 -0.39 -34.13 10.09
CA THR A 277 -0.93 -34.63 11.35
C THR A 277 -0.16 -34.11 12.55
N THR A 278 0.82 -33.23 12.32
CA THR A 278 1.52 -32.51 13.38
C THR A 278 0.60 -31.41 13.89
N ALA A 279 0.52 -31.21 15.20
CA ALA A 279 -0.15 -30.05 15.76
C ALA A 279 0.87 -28.93 16.03
N PRO A 280 0.50 -27.66 15.85
CA PRO A 280 1.36 -26.54 16.20
C PRO A 280 1.83 -26.57 17.66
N THR A 281 2.87 -25.79 17.97
CA THR A 281 3.28 -25.55 19.35
C THR A 281 2.21 -24.78 20.14
N VAL A 282 2.26 -24.90 21.46
CA VAL A 282 1.33 -24.20 22.36
C VAL A 282 1.66 -22.71 22.39
N PRO A 283 0.68 -21.81 22.15
CA PRO A 283 0.88 -20.36 22.29
C PRO A 283 1.44 -20.01 23.68
N ALA A 284 2.62 -19.40 23.70
CA ALA A 284 3.31 -19.00 24.92
C ALA A 284 2.92 -17.58 25.34
N ASN A 285 3.24 -17.23 26.59
CA ASN A 285 3.18 -15.84 27.08
C ASN A 285 1.83 -15.13 26.85
N LEU A 286 0.71 -15.84 27.02
CA LEU A 286 -0.62 -15.22 26.96
C LEU A 286 -0.76 -14.14 28.06
N ARG A 287 -1.13 -12.93 27.66
CA ARG A 287 -1.47 -11.80 28.53
C ARG A 287 -2.87 -11.33 28.20
N ALA A 288 -3.58 -10.84 29.21
CA ALA A 288 -4.84 -10.14 29.04
C ALA A 288 -4.82 -8.88 29.90
N SER A 289 -5.21 -7.75 29.32
CA SER A 289 -5.44 -6.50 30.04
C SER A 289 -6.85 -6.01 29.75
N ALA A 290 -7.44 -5.28 30.68
CA ALA A 290 -8.75 -4.66 30.50
C ALA A 290 -8.66 -3.13 30.64
N THR A 291 -9.44 -2.45 29.82
CA THR A 291 -9.70 -1.01 29.91
C THR A 291 -11.20 -0.86 29.72
N ASP A 292 -11.88 -0.22 30.66
CA ASP A 292 -13.34 -0.09 30.66
C ASP A 292 -14.03 -1.47 30.49
N VAL A 293 -15.01 -1.56 29.59
CA VAL A 293 -15.71 -2.81 29.19
C VAL A 293 -15.06 -3.51 27.99
N SER A 294 -13.74 -3.36 27.84
CA SER A 294 -12.96 -3.97 26.76
C SER A 294 -11.73 -4.68 27.31
N THR A 295 -11.26 -5.70 26.58
CA THR A 295 -10.03 -6.44 26.88
C THR A 295 -9.15 -6.53 25.65
N VAL A 296 -7.84 -6.36 25.83
CA VAL A 296 -6.82 -6.71 24.82
C VAL A 296 -6.08 -7.95 25.32
N VAL A 297 -6.01 -8.97 24.47
CA VAL A 297 -5.42 -10.27 24.76
C VAL A 297 -4.31 -10.53 23.75
N THR A 298 -3.09 -10.80 24.20
CA THR A 298 -1.90 -10.98 23.35
C THR A 298 -1.08 -12.21 23.74
N TRP A 299 -0.44 -12.86 22.79
CA TRP A 299 0.42 -14.03 23.01
C TRP A 299 1.59 -14.08 22.03
N ASP A 300 2.53 -14.99 22.26
CA ASP A 300 3.63 -15.25 21.33
C ASP A 300 3.17 -16.20 20.22
N ALA A 301 3.68 -16.00 19.00
CA ALA A 301 3.33 -16.83 17.86
C ALA A 301 3.73 -18.30 18.06
N ALA A 302 2.82 -19.21 17.72
CA ALA A 302 3.12 -20.62 17.63
C ALA A 302 3.90 -20.96 16.35
N THR A 303 4.58 -22.09 16.37
CA THR A 303 5.37 -22.65 15.27
C THR A 303 4.84 -24.03 14.91
N ASP A 304 5.03 -24.45 13.67
CA ASP A 304 4.53 -25.70 13.12
C ASP A 304 5.43 -26.15 11.96
N ASP A 305 5.41 -27.43 11.53
CA ASP A 305 6.27 -27.92 10.44
C ASP A 305 5.75 -27.55 9.04
N ARG A 306 4.48 -27.15 8.87
CA ARG A 306 3.95 -26.56 7.63
C ARG A 306 3.32 -25.18 7.81
N GLY A 307 3.04 -24.76 9.04
CA GLY A 307 2.78 -23.37 9.41
C GLY A 307 1.41 -23.13 10.03
N VAL A 308 1.36 -22.17 10.96
CA VAL A 308 0.16 -21.78 11.69
C VAL A 308 -0.69 -20.84 10.84
N THR A 309 -1.96 -21.18 10.61
CA THR A 309 -2.92 -20.36 9.86
C THR A 309 -3.83 -19.52 10.75
N GLY A 310 -3.93 -19.84 12.04
CA GLY A 310 -4.67 -19.03 13.00
C GLY A 310 -4.65 -19.56 14.42
N TYR A 311 -5.55 -19.03 15.24
CA TYR A 311 -5.68 -19.32 16.66
C TYR A 311 -7.15 -19.39 17.08
N GLN A 312 -7.48 -20.27 18.02
CA GLN A 312 -8.76 -20.28 18.72
C GLN A 312 -8.56 -19.70 20.12
N VAL A 313 -9.09 -18.51 20.37
CA VAL A 313 -9.11 -17.87 21.68
C VAL A 313 -10.39 -18.26 22.40
N THR A 314 -10.27 -18.89 23.56
CA THR A 314 -11.40 -19.25 24.43
C THR A 314 -11.49 -18.25 25.58
N ARG A 315 -12.53 -17.42 25.59
CA ARG A 315 -12.91 -16.61 26.77
C ARG A 315 -13.88 -17.40 27.63
N SER A 316 -13.72 -17.36 28.95
CA SER A 316 -14.73 -17.79 29.92
C SER A 316 -14.93 -16.73 31.00
N GLY A 317 -16.17 -16.34 31.26
CA GLY A 317 -16.52 -15.32 32.26
C GLY A 317 -17.80 -14.57 31.89
N GLY A 318 -18.35 -13.83 32.86
CA GLY A 318 -19.63 -13.12 32.70
C GLY A 318 -20.85 -14.04 32.49
N THR A 319 -22.02 -13.43 32.33
CA THR A 319 -23.30 -14.14 32.10
C THR A 319 -23.34 -14.91 30.78
N LYS A 320 -22.52 -14.51 29.80
CA LYS A 320 -22.40 -15.17 28.49
C LYS A 320 -21.56 -16.46 28.50
N GLY A 321 -20.92 -16.80 29.62
CA GLY A 321 -20.18 -18.06 29.78
C GLY A 321 -18.95 -18.16 28.89
N THR A 322 -18.75 -19.34 28.27
CA THR A 322 -17.59 -19.62 27.42
C THR A 322 -17.87 -19.27 25.95
N VAL A 323 -16.97 -18.51 25.33
CA VAL A 323 -17.00 -18.13 23.91
C VAL A 323 -15.66 -18.50 23.27
N VAL A 324 -15.69 -19.10 22.08
CA VAL A 324 -14.50 -19.41 21.28
C VAL A 324 -14.49 -18.53 20.05
N THR A 325 -13.42 -17.75 19.89
CA THR A 325 -13.22 -16.80 18.80
C THR A 325 -12.00 -17.22 17.99
N SER A 326 -12.19 -17.50 16.70
CA SER A 326 -11.07 -17.76 15.78
C SER A 326 -10.48 -16.45 15.25
N VAL A 327 -9.14 -16.32 15.30
CA VAL A 327 -8.39 -15.17 14.79
C VAL A 327 -7.15 -15.62 14.02
N THR A 328 -6.59 -14.78 13.17
CA THR A 328 -5.33 -15.05 12.45
C THR A 328 -4.11 -14.35 13.05
N SER A 329 -4.31 -13.40 13.96
CA SER A 329 -3.26 -12.67 14.71
C SER A 329 -2.96 -13.29 16.07
N THR A 330 -1.82 -12.91 16.65
CA THR A 330 -1.48 -13.17 18.05
C THR A 330 -2.04 -12.12 19.03
N VAL A 331 -3.07 -11.40 18.60
CA VAL A 331 -3.83 -10.43 19.39
C VAL A 331 -5.32 -10.59 19.11
N LEU A 332 -6.14 -10.49 20.16
CA LEU A 332 -7.59 -10.34 20.10
C LEU A 332 -8.00 -9.15 20.99
N THR A 333 -8.76 -8.22 20.44
CA THR A 333 -9.45 -7.19 21.21
C THR A 333 -10.95 -7.51 21.25
N GLU A 334 -11.54 -7.51 22.44
CA GLU A 334 -12.99 -7.65 22.62
C GLU A 334 -13.54 -6.44 23.38
N SER A 335 -14.74 -5.99 23.01
CA SER A 335 -15.38 -4.80 23.57
C SER A 335 -16.84 -5.08 23.96
N GLY A 336 -17.43 -4.17 24.75
CA GLY A 336 -18.82 -4.27 25.18
C GLY A 336 -19.10 -5.35 26.22
N LEU A 337 -18.06 -5.88 26.87
CA LEU A 337 -18.12 -6.88 27.94
C LEU A 337 -18.90 -6.39 29.17
N GLU A 338 -19.34 -7.30 30.03
CA GLU A 338 -19.93 -6.91 31.33
C GLU A 338 -18.91 -6.11 32.16
N GLU A 339 -19.36 -5.11 32.91
CA GLU A 339 -18.48 -4.27 33.75
C GLU A 339 -18.07 -5.01 35.04
N ARG A 340 -16.95 -4.61 35.64
CA ARG A 340 -16.42 -5.17 36.91
C ARG A 340 -16.34 -6.70 36.92
N THR A 341 -16.14 -7.31 35.74
CA THR A 341 -16.28 -8.75 35.51
C THR A 341 -14.95 -9.36 35.12
N ALA A 342 -14.57 -10.45 35.80
CA ALA A 342 -13.38 -11.20 35.47
C ALA A 342 -13.61 -12.14 34.28
N TYR A 343 -12.72 -12.06 33.29
CA TYR A 343 -12.68 -12.93 32.12
C TYR A 343 -11.36 -13.67 32.06
N THR A 344 -11.43 -14.97 31.85
CA THR A 344 -10.29 -15.87 31.69
C THR A 344 -10.15 -16.24 30.22
N TYR A 345 -8.94 -16.11 29.68
CA TYR A 345 -8.60 -16.40 28.30
C TYR A 345 -7.62 -17.57 28.21
N THR A 346 -7.81 -18.45 27.24
CA THR A 346 -6.78 -19.40 26.77
C THR A 346 -6.73 -19.41 25.25
N VAL A 347 -5.64 -19.87 24.65
CA VAL A 347 -5.45 -19.90 23.20
C VAL A 347 -4.91 -21.24 22.73
N LYS A 348 -5.42 -21.73 21.60
CA LYS A 348 -4.82 -22.80 20.80
C LYS A 348 -4.40 -22.25 19.44
N ALA A 349 -3.34 -22.79 18.84
CA ALA A 349 -2.96 -22.52 17.47
C ALA A 349 -3.58 -23.56 16.52
N VAL A 350 -3.77 -23.17 15.25
CA VAL A 350 -4.35 -23.97 14.17
C VAL A 350 -3.40 -23.96 12.96
N ASP A 351 -3.09 -25.11 12.37
CA ASP A 351 -2.29 -25.21 11.13
C ASP A 351 -3.15 -25.11 9.86
N ALA A 352 -2.58 -25.45 8.69
CA ALA A 352 -3.31 -25.48 7.42
C ALA A 352 -4.16 -26.76 7.20
N ALA A 353 -3.96 -27.82 7.97
CA ALA A 353 -4.74 -29.06 7.92
C ALA A 353 -5.89 -29.11 8.94
N GLY A 354 -5.94 -28.16 9.87
CA GLY A 354 -6.92 -28.08 10.95
C GLY A 354 -6.46 -28.72 12.27
N ASN A 355 -5.18 -29.12 12.39
CA ASN A 355 -4.63 -29.64 13.64
C ASN A 355 -4.57 -28.51 14.68
N LEU A 356 -4.97 -28.83 15.91
CA LEU A 356 -5.02 -27.88 17.03
C LEU A 356 -3.94 -28.18 18.06
N SER A 357 -3.21 -27.14 18.47
CA SER A 357 -2.29 -27.28 19.60
C SER A 357 -3.03 -27.44 20.94
N ALA A 358 -2.30 -27.87 21.98
CA ALA A 358 -2.83 -27.85 23.34
C ALA A 358 -3.10 -26.41 23.80
N SER A 359 -4.01 -26.25 24.75
CA SER A 359 -4.38 -24.93 25.27
C SER A 359 -3.20 -24.26 25.98
N SER A 360 -3.00 -22.97 25.73
CA SER A 360 -2.08 -22.13 26.50
C SER A 360 -2.40 -22.13 28.00
N ALA A 361 -1.43 -21.70 28.81
CA ALA A 361 -1.72 -21.20 30.14
C ALA A 361 -2.76 -20.06 30.07
N ALA A 362 -3.59 -19.94 31.11
CA ALA A 362 -4.68 -18.98 31.14
C ALA A 362 -4.22 -17.59 31.60
N ALA A 363 -4.75 -16.55 30.96
CA ALA A 363 -4.62 -15.15 31.39
C ALA A 363 -5.97 -14.62 31.89
N VAL A 364 -5.96 -13.75 32.89
CA VAL A 364 -7.18 -13.19 33.48
C VAL A 364 -7.14 -11.66 33.39
N ALA A 365 -8.24 -11.06 32.96
CA ALA A 365 -8.45 -9.62 33.00
C ALA A 365 -9.82 -9.29 33.61
N THR A 366 -9.89 -8.26 34.44
CA THR A 366 -11.14 -7.80 35.06
C THR A 366 -11.51 -6.45 34.48
N THR A 367 -12.69 -6.37 33.85
CA THR A 367 -13.19 -5.12 33.25
C THR A 367 -13.40 -4.03 34.28
N GLY A 368 -13.23 -2.78 33.86
CA GLY A 368 -13.57 -1.59 34.63
C GLY A 368 -15.07 -1.32 34.64
N THR A 369 -15.44 -0.08 34.94
CA THR A 369 -16.82 0.41 34.83
C THR A 369 -17.23 0.57 33.38
N ARG A 370 -18.51 0.34 33.05
CA ARG A 370 -19.03 0.71 31.73
C ARG A 370 -19.03 2.24 31.60
N PRO A 371 -18.33 2.85 30.62
CA PRO A 371 -18.50 4.26 30.32
C PRO A 371 -19.99 4.49 30.00
N PRO A 372 -20.62 5.58 30.47
CA PRO A 372 -22.03 5.85 30.19
C PRO A 372 -22.31 5.67 28.71
N ALA A 373 -23.29 4.82 28.37
CA ALA A 373 -23.64 4.60 26.97
C ALA A 373 -24.04 5.95 26.36
N PRO A 374 -23.33 6.43 25.31
CA PRO A 374 -23.63 7.74 24.73
C PRO A 374 -25.05 7.73 24.20
N ALA A 375 -25.84 8.75 24.57
CA ALA A 375 -27.23 8.86 24.15
C ALA A 375 -27.35 9.33 22.68
N GLY A 376 -26.90 8.48 21.75
CA GLY A 376 -26.99 8.65 20.31
C GLY A 376 -25.84 9.47 19.70
N SER A 377 -25.12 8.86 18.75
CA SER A 377 -24.15 9.55 17.86
C SER A 377 -23.77 8.66 16.65
N ALA A 378 -24.75 8.00 16.01
CA ALA A 378 -24.46 7.40 14.71
C ALA A 378 -24.00 8.52 13.76
N PRO A 379 -22.92 8.34 12.96
CA PRO A 379 -22.37 9.38 12.09
C PRO A 379 -23.45 10.11 11.31
N LEU A 380 -23.37 11.44 11.18
CA LEU A 380 -24.41 12.26 10.53
C LEU A 380 -24.68 11.77 9.10
N GLY A 381 -23.63 11.36 8.40
CA GLY A 381 -23.69 10.79 7.06
C GLY A 381 -23.96 11.82 5.96
N GLY A 382 -24.40 11.35 4.79
CA GLY A 382 -24.54 12.13 3.57
C GLY A 382 -23.22 12.56 2.91
N ASP A 383 -23.30 12.92 1.62
CA ASP A 383 -22.17 13.24 0.75
C ASP A 383 -21.23 14.33 1.31
N PRO A 384 -19.94 14.02 1.57
CA PRO A 384 -18.98 14.93 2.19
C PRO A 384 -18.67 16.17 1.32
N ARG A 385 -18.93 16.16 0.00
CA ARG A 385 -18.69 17.32 -0.88
C ARG A 385 -19.60 18.51 -0.57
N LYS A 386 -20.69 18.25 0.18
CA LYS A 386 -21.57 19.28 0.75
C LYS A 386 -20.97 19.99 1.95
N ASP A 387 -19.96 19.39 2.60
CA ASP A 387 -19.43 19.78 3.90
C ASP A 387 -18.04 20.43 3.81
N PRO A 388 -17.98 21.77 3.68
CA PRO A 388 -16.73 22.50 3.87
C PRO A 388 -16.16 22.21 5.26
N ILE A 389 -14.83 22.03 5.33
CA ILE A 389 -14.10 21.55 6.52
C ILE A 389 -13.34 22.70 7.19
N TYR A 390 -13.42 22.80 8.51
CA TYR A 390 -12.55 23.68 9.30
C TYR A 390 -11.50 22.83 10.04
N PHE A 391 -10.22 23.04 9.73
CA PHE A 391 -9.11 22.27 10.30
C PHE A 391 -8.50 23.00 11.52
N VAL A 392 -8.55 22.35 12.68
CA VAL A 392 -8.10 22.87 13.98
C VAL A 392 -6.99 22.01 14.58
N LEU A 393 -5.95 22.67 15.14
CA LEU A 393 -5.11 22.04 16.15
C LEU A 393 -5.85 22.12 17.48
N THR A 394 -6.36 20.99 17.98
CA THR A 394 -7.17 20.92 19.20
C THR A 394 -6.47 21.65 20.36
N ALA A 395 -5.21 21.28 20.61
CA ALA A 395 -4.37 21.84 21.67
C ALA A 395 -4.08 23.36 21.56
N ARG A 396 -4.41 24.00 20.44
CA ARG A 396 -4.08 25.41 20.13
C ARG A 396 -5.31 26.25 19.75
N PHE A 397 -6.51 25.68 19.75
CA PHE A 397 -7.70 26.38 19.26
C PHE A 397 -8.41 27.21 20.34
N ASN A 398 -8.92 26.58 21.41
CA ASN A 398 -9.56 27.28 22.53
C ASN A 398 -9.39 26.47 23.83
N ASP A 399 -8.99 27.15 24.90
CA ASP A 399 -8.89 26.69 26.28
C ASP A 399 -10.30 26.69 26.92
N GLY A 400 -10.87 25.51 27.14
CA GLY A 400 -12.12 25.34 27.89
C GLY A 400 -11.89 25.03 29.37
N ASP A 401 -10.83 24.30 29.71
CA ASP A 401 -10.48 23.96 31.09
C ASP A 401 -8.97 24.08 31.38
N SER A 402 -8.51 25.30 31.65
CA SER A 402 -7.13 25.60 32.04
C SER A 402 -6.53 24.77 33.20
N ALA A 403 -7.30 23.92 33.89
CA ALA A 403 -6.77 22.92 34.82
C ALA A 403 -6.06 21.72 34.13
N ASN A 404 -6.34 21.43 32.85
CA ASN A 404 -5.63 20.41 32.07
C ASN A 404 -4.40 20.94 31.30
N ASN A 405 -4.22 22.26 31.26
CA ASN A 405 -3.12 22.93 30.55
C ASN A 405 -1.74 22.39 30.95
N ARG A 406 -0.90 22.07 29.96
CA ARG A 406 0.39 21.42 30.19
C ARG A 406 1.46 21.83 29.18
N GLY A 407 2.55 22.40 29.69
CA GLY A 407 3.80 22.58 28.95
C GLY A 407 4.87 21.55 29.29
N GLY A 408 5.06 21.20 30.57
CA GLY A 408 6.06 20.23 30.99
C GLY A 408 7.51 20.70 30.83
N SER A 409 8.43 19.78 30.59
CA SER A 409 9.88 19.98 30.55
C SER A 409 10.37 20.90 29.42
N GLN A 410 9.68 20.94 28.27
CA GLN A 410 10.08 21.78 27.13
C GLN A 410 9.56 23.22 27.20
N ASP A 411 8.73 23.56 28.20
CA ASP A 411 7.98 24.82 28.28
C ASP A 411 8.91 26.03 28.45
N VAL A 412 9.95 25.88 29.28
CA VAL A 412 11.00 26.90 29.45
C VAL A 412 11.94 26.96 28.24
N LYS A 413 12.28 25.80 27.65
CA LYS A 413 13.27 25.72 26.55
C LYS A 413 12.76 26.32 25.24
N SER A 414 11.49 26.08 24.92
CA SER A 414 10.79 26.76 23.81
C SER A 414 10.58 28.25 24.09
N GLY A 415 10.56 28.67 25.36
CA GLY A 415 10.18 30.02 25.77
C GLY A 415 8.67 30.24 25.88
N ASN A 416 7.87 29.17 25.77
CA ASN A 416 6.42 29.19 26.01
C ASN A 416 6.07 29.65 27.42
N ALA A 417 6.82 29.18 28.44
CA ALA A 417 6.64 29.58 29.84
C ALA A 417 6.77 31.10 30.04
N ALA A 418 7.68 31.76 29.32
CA ALA A 418 7.86 33.21 29.38
C ALA A 418 6.70 34.00 28.73
N ASN A 419 5.84 33.32 27.95
CA ASN A 419 4.65 33.87 27.32
C ASN A 419 3.35 33.38 27.98
N ASN A 420 3.45 32.53 29.01
CA ASN A 420 2.31 31.85 29.66
C ASN A 420 1.41 31.11 28.63
N ASP A 421 2.03 30.50 27.61
CA ASP A 421 1.36 29.81 26.50
C ASP A 421 1.77 28.31 26.45
N PRO A 422 1.26 27.47 27.37
CA PRO A 422 1.58 26.04 27.39
C PRO A 422 1.22 25.34 26.07
N MET A 423 1.93 24.26 25.77
CA MET A 423 1.80 23.51 24.51
C MET A 423 0.40 22.91 24.37
N PHE A 424 -0.04 22.18 25.39
CA PHE A 424 -1.44 21.80 25.57
C PHE A 424 -2.14 22.95 26.27
N ARG A 425 -2.96 23.70 25.53
CA ARG A 425 -3.77 24.82 26.03
C ARG A 425 -5.23 24.77 25.60
N GLY A 426 -5.52 24.16 24.46
CA GLY A 426 -6.87 23.90 23.98
C GLY A 426 -7.30 22.45 24.20
N ASP A 427 -8.59 22.24 24.32
CA ASP A 427 -9.17 20.95 24.71
C ASP A 427 -10.54 20.71 24.04
N PHE A 428 -11.14 19.54 24.29
CA PHE A 428 -12.45 19.20 23.74
C PHE A 428 -13.56 20.08 24.30
N LYS A 429 -13.46 20.55 25.55
CA LYS A 429 -14.41 21.50 26.13
C LYS A 429 -14.41 22.82 25.36
N GLY A 430 -13.22 23.34 25.07
CA GLY A 430 -13.04 24.54 24.27
C GLY A 430 -13.50 24.37 22.82
N LEU A 431 -13.37 23.17 22.24
CA LEU A 431 -14.03 22.88 20.95
C LEU A 431 -15.55 22.90 21.07
N VAL A 432 -16.15 22.23 22.07
CA VAL A 432 -17.60 22.22 22.32
C VAL A 432 -18.16 23.64 22.45
N GLU A 433 -17.49 24.50 23.23
CA GLU A 433 -17.85 25.91 23.42
C GLU A 433 -17.78 26.75 22.13
N LYS A 434 -17.03 26.30 21.11
CA LYS A 434 -16.79 27.03 19.85
C LYS A 434 -17.36 26.35 18.61
N LEU A 435 -18.12 25.26 18.73
CA LEU A 435 -18.85 24.67 17.61
C LEU A 435 -19.81 25.68 16.93
N ASP A 436 -20.39 26.62 17.69
CA ASP A 436 -21.20 27.70 17.11
C ASP A 436 -20.37 28.77 16.38
N TYR A 437 -19.09 28.95 16.70
CA TYR A 437 -18.19 29.78 15.89
C TYR A 437 -17.98 29.14 14.51
N VAL A 438 -17.62 27.85 14.49
CA VAL A 438 -17.39 27.08 13.27
C VAL A 438 -18.64 27.04 12.38
N LYS A 439 -19.82 26.82 12.99
CA LYS A 439 -21.11 26.89 12.32
C LYS A 439 -21.44 28.30 11.81
N ALA A 440 -21.12 29.35 12.58
CA ALA A 440 -21.29 30.73 12.17
C ALA A 440 -20.37 31.17 11.01
N LEU A 441 -19.18 30.58 10.86
CA LEU A 441 -18.35 30.74 9.65
C LEU A 441 -18.96 30.03 8.42
N GLY A 442 -19.79 29.01 8.66
CA GLY A 442 -20.48 28.23 7.63
C GLY A 442 -19.84 26.88 7.32
N PHE A 443 -19.00 26.34 8.21
CA PHE A 443 -18.48 24.96 8.09
C PHE A 443 -19.47 23.95 8.67
N SER A 444 -19.60 22.78 8.04
CA SER A 444 -20.42 21.65 8.51
C SER A 444 -19.60 20.37 8.78
N ALA A 445 -18.27 20.47 8.71
CA ALA A 445 -17.34 19.49 9.24
C ALA A 445 -16.17 20.19 9.95
N ILE A 446 -15.61 19.54 10.97
CA ILE A 446 -14.30 19.89 11.52
C ILE A 446 -13.32 18.74 11.28
N TRP A 447 -12.08 19.07 10.99
CA TRP A 447 -10.95 18.15 11.09
C TRP A 447 -10.17 18.52 12.35
N ILE A 448 -9.98 17.56 13.26
CA ILE A 448 -9.18 17.71 14.49
C ILE A 448 -7.92 16.84 14.40
N THR A 449 -6.81 17.32 14.97
CA THR A 449 -5.55 16.56 15.16
C THR A 449 -5.75 15.24 15.93
N PRO A 450 -4.79 14.30 15.88
CA PRO A 450 -4.98 12.98 16.47
C PRO A 450 -5.26 13.04 17.97
N VAL A 451 -6.19 12.21 18.42
CA VAL A 451 -6.70 12.19 19.81
C VAL A 451 -6.07 11.10 20.69
N VAL A 452 -5.22 10.25 20.12
CA VAL A 452 -4.56 9.15 20.84
C VAL A 452 -3.56 9.69 21.87
N LEU A 453 -3.38 8.99 22.99
CA LEU A 453 -2.41 9.39 24.02
C LEU A 453 -0.99 9.41 23.45
N ASN A 454 -0.39 10.59 23.43
CA ASN A 454 1.00 10.84 23.07
C ASN A 454 1.90 10.82 24.32
N ARG A 455 3.16 10.41 24.20
CA ARG A 455 4.03 10.26 25.39
C ARG A 455 4.72 11.56 25.83
N SER A 456 5.17 12.41 24.90
CA SER A 456 5.92 13.62 25.25
C SER A 456 5.01 14.76 25.71
N ASP A 457 5.53 15.63 26.57
CA ASP A 457 4.89 16.90 26.94
C ASP A 457 4.82 17.91 25.79
N TYR A 458 5.70 17.81 24.80
CA TYR A 458 5.72 18.65 23.61
C TYR A 458 4.78 18.15 22.48
N ASP A 459 4.23 16.94 22.57
CA ASP A 459 3.46 16.31 21.48
C ASP A 459 2.02 16.86 21.33
N TYR A 460 1.81 18.17 21.50
CA TYR A 460 0.50 18.84 21.41
C TYR A 460 -0.18 18.70 20.03
N HIS A 461 0.59 18.29 19.04
CA HIS A 461 0.13 18.00 17.67
C HIS A 461 -0.47 16.59 17.51
N GLY A 462 -0.29 15.67 18.46
CA GLY A 462 -0.95 14.36 18.46
C GLY A 462 -0.31 13.24 17.61
N TYR A 463 0.63 13.56 16.73
CA TYR A 463 1.25 12.58 15.80
C TYR A 463 2.19 11.53 16.41
N HIS A 464 2.64 11.70 17.66
CA HIS A 464 3.53 10.76 18.35
C HIS A 464 2.73 9.79 19.25
N GLY A 465 1.83 9.03 18.63
CA GLY A 465 0.95 8.11 19.34
C GLY A 465 1.72 7.06 20.15
N TYR A 466 1.35 6.88 21.42
CA TYR A 466 1.90 5.87 22.32
C TYR A 466 0.85 4.84 22.76
N ASP A 467 -0.31 5.28 23.25
CA ASP A 467 -1.43 4.38 23.58
C ASP A 467 -2.61 4.69 22.65
N PHE A 468 -2.65 3.99 21.51
CA PHE A 468 -3.64 4.18 20.46
C PHE A 468 -5.06 3.81 20.91
N TYR A 469 -5.22 3.10 22.03
CA TYR A 469 -6.52 2.72 22.60
C TYR A 469 -7.03 3.70 23.68
N LYS A 470 -6.24 4.73 24.03
CA LYS A 470 -6.56 5.75 25.03
C LYS A 470 -6.61 7.13 24.38
N VAL A 471 -7.67 7.89 24.68
CA VAL A 471 -7.75 9.31 24.35
C VAL A 471 -6.74 10.07 25.23
N ASP A 472 -6.05 11.07 24.68
CA ASP A 472 -5.10 11.87 25.44
C ASP A 472 -5.82 12.69 26.53
N PRO A 473 -5.60 12.43 27.83
CA PRO A 473 -6.35 13.08 28.90
C PRO A 473 -5.97 14.55 29.10
N ARG A 474 -4.96 15.07 28.37
CA ARG A 474 -4.68 16.51 28.29
C ARG A 474 -5.67 17.26 27.40
N LEU A 475 -6.45 16.54 26.59
CA LEU A 475 -7.51 17.10 25.74
C LEU A 475 -8.90 16.93 26.35
N GLU A 476 -9.05 16.12 27.40
CA GLU A 476 -10.32 15.90 28.08
C GLU A 476 -10.47 16.82 29.31
N SER A 477 -11.72 17.14 29.64
CA SER A 477 -12.08 17.94 30.81
C SER A 477 -13.26 17.28 31.53
N ALA A 478 -13.53 17.67 32.78
CA ALA A 478 -14.71 17.18 33.50
C ALA A 478 -16.01 17.57 32.76
N GLY A 479 -16.74 16.57 32.23
CA GLY A 479 -17.95 16.78 31.43
C GLY A 479 -17.70 17.13 29.95
N ALA A 480 -16.47 16.96 29.46
CA ALA A 480 -16.11 17.11 28.06
C ALA A 480 -15.06 16.07 27.66
N SER A 481 -15.51 14.83 27.52
CA SER A 481 -14.74 13.75 26.88
C SER A 481 -14.72 13.90 25.36
N TYR A 482 -13.91 13.09 24.67
CA TYR A 482 -13.96 13.06 23.21
C TYR A 482 -15.35 12.68 22.66
N GLN A 483 -16.09 11.83 23.37
CA GLN A 483 -17.46 11.47 23.01
C GLN A 483 -18.42 12.67 23.13
N ASP A 484 -18.27 13.50 24.16
CA ASP A 484 -19.11 14.67 24.36
C ASP A 484 -18.91 15.70 23.24
N LEU A 485 -17.69 15.82 22.71
CA LEU A 485 -17.41 16.61 21.50
C LEU A 485 -18.13 16.07 20.27
N ILE A 486 -18.08 14.76 20.01
CA ILE A 486 -18.80 14.13 18.88
C ILE A 486 -20.30 14.42 19.01
N ASN A 487 -20.88 14.15 20.19
CA ASN A 487 -22.30 14.35 20.47
C ASN A 487 -22.72 15.83 20.26
N ALA A 488 -21.92 16.78 20.77
CA ALA A 488 -22.20 18.21 20.66
C ALA A 488 -22.07 18.72 19.21
N ALA A 489 -21.11 18.21 18.44
CA ALA A 489 -20.94 18.53 17.03
C ALA A 489 -22.13 18.00 16.22
N HIS A 490 -22.50 16.72 16.43
CA HIS A 490 -23.66 16.09 15.80
C HIS A 490 -24.96 16.81 16.11
N ALA A 491 -25.20 17.19 17.37
CA ALA A 491 -26.37 17.98 17.77
C ALA A 491 -26.45 19.36 17.08
N LYS A 492 -25.32 19.88 16.58
CA LYS A 492 -25.25 21.12 15.79
C LYS A 492 -25.23 20.87 14.28
N GLY A 493 -25.24 19.61 13.82
CA GLY A 493 -25.14 19.21 12.41
C GLY A 493 -23.72 19.34 11.84
N VAL A 494 -22.70 19.25 12.69
CA VAL A 494 -21.28 19.37 12.34
C VAL A 494 -20.64 17.98 12.44
N LYS A 495 -20.00 17.54 11.35
CA LYS A 495 -19.25 16.28 11.28
C LYS A 495 -17.89 16.38 12.00
N ILE A 496 -17.41 15.26 12.54
CA ILE A 496 -16.04 15.11 13.06
C ILE A 496 -15.23 14.23 12.11
N TYR A 497 -14.20 14.79 11.49
CA TYR A 497 -13.14 14.04 10.83
C TYR A 497 -11.93 13.96 11.77
N GLN A 498 -11.61 12.76 12.23
CA GLN A 498 -10.48 12.52 13.14
C GLN A 498 -9.21 12.28 12.32
N ASP A 499 -8.10 12.90 12.73
CA ASP A 499 -6.78 12.56 12.21
C ASP A 499 -6.26 11.23 12.79
N VAL A 500 -5.72 10.36 11.93
CA VAL A 500 -5.30 9.00 12.28
C VAL A 500 -3.93 8.66 11.71
N VAL A 501 -3.05 8.15 12.57
CA VAL A 501 -1.67 7.79 12.24
C VAL A 501 -1.56 6.27 12.17
N TYR A 502 -1.40 5.73 10.96
CA TYR A 502 -1.15 4.29 10.76
C TYR A 502 0.34 3.98 10.55
N ASN A 503 1.14 4.98 10.18
CA ASN A 503 2.52 4.80 9.73
C ASN A 503 3.50 4.49 10.87
N HIS A 504 3.41 5.22 11.98
CA HIS A 504 4.38 5.16 13.06
C HIS A 504 3.75 5.34 14.44
N SER A 505 4.51 4.95 15.47
CA SER A 505 4.30 5.38 16.86
C SER A 505 5.35 6.40 17.29
N ALA A 506 5.24 6.92 18.50
CA ALA A 506 6.35 7.60 19.15
C ALA A 506 7.62 6.73 19.20
N ARG A 507 8.78 7.36 19.38
CA ARG A 507 10.10 6.72 19.65
C ARG A 507 10.06 5.63 20.72
N TRP A 508 9.08 5.69 21.60
CA TRP A 508 8.89 4.77 22.73
C TRP A 508 7.97 3.58 22.40
N GLY A 509 7.75 3.30 21.12
CA GLY A 509 6.88 2.23 20.63
C GLY A 509 5.40 2.51 20.90
N ALA A 510 4.60 1.45 20.84
CA ALA A 510 3.15 1.50 21.01
C ALA A 510 2.70 0.54 22.14
N LYS A 511 2.03 1.09 23.15
CA LYS A 511 1.50 0.33 24.29
C LYS A 511 0.51 -0.73 23.82
N GLY A 512 0.65 -1.94 24.34
CA GLY A 512 -0.12 -3.11 23.93
C GLY A 512 0.48 -3.87 22.72
N LEU A 513 1.38 -3.25 21.95
CA LEU A 513 2.11 -3.91 20.85
C LEU A 513 3.57 -4.17 21.26
N PHE A 514 4.34 -3.12 21.51
CA PHE A 514 5.73 -3.21 21.98
C PHE A 514 6.20 -1.87 22.57
N THR A 515 6.97 -1.92 23.65
CA THR A 515 7.68 -0.76 24.21
C THR A 515 9.14 -1.16 24.39
N PRO A 516 10.11 -0.49 23.72
CA PRO A 516 11.52 -0.77 23.90
C PRO A 516 11.92 -0.49 25.35
N THR A 517 12.71 -1.38 25.94
CA THR A 517 13.43 -1.05 27.17
C THR A 517 14.70 -0.33 26.75
N VAL A 518 14.91 0.89 27.25
CA VAL A 518 16.17 1.61 27.06
C VAL A 518 17.13 1.33 28.20
N PHE A 519 18.41 1.50 27.91
CA PHE A 519 19.48 1.24 28.85
C PHE A 519 20.63 2.21 28.62
N GLY A 520 21.43 2.49 29.66
CA GLY A 520 22.74 3.07 29.42
C GLY A 520 23.47 3.50 30.68
N VAL A 521 24.62 4.13 30.43
CA VAL A 521 25.58 4.50 31.47
C VAL A 521 25.12 5.77 32.18
N ARG A 522 24.78 5.64 33.46
CA ARG A 522 24.55 6.77 34.37
C ARG A 522 25.88 7.34 34.85
N ASP A 523 26.54 8.08 33.96
CA ASP A 523 27.70 8.89 34.30
C ASP A 523 27.29 10.22 34.95
N ALA A 524 28.25 11.11 35.19
CA ALA A 524 27.98 12.44 35.72
C ALA A 524 27.19 13.36 34.76
N GLN A 525 27.14 13.04 33.45
CA GLN A 525 26.44 13.82 32.44
C GLN A 525 24.96 13.42 32.31
N TRP A 526 24.63 12.14 32.52
CA TRP A 526 23.29 11.56 32.34
C TRP A 526 22.64 11.06 33.63
N SER A 527 23.19 11.40 34.80
CA SER A 527 22.67 11.02 36.12
C SER A 527 21.20 11.39 36.38
N TRP A 528 20.71 12.41 35.67
CA TRP A 528 19.35 12.95 35.72
C TRP A 528 18.33 12.25 34.82
N TYR A 529 18.81 11.49 33.81
CA TYR A 529 18.00 10.86 32.77
C TYR A 529 17.53 9.45 33.16
N TYR A 530 18.38 8.70 33.87
CA TYR A 530 18.08 7.35 34.36
C TYR A 530 17.72 7.34 35.86
N ASP A 531 16.61 6.69 36.21
CA ASP A 531 16.13 6.54 37.59
C ASP A 531 15.55 5.14 37.83
N GLU A 532 15.74 4.59 39.04
CA GLU A 532 15.38 3.20 39.36
C GLU A 532 13.88 2.89 39.13
N LYS A 533 13.61 2.00 38.16
CA LYS A 533 12.26 1.52 37.82
C LYS A 533 11.44 1.14 39.06
N GLN A 534 10.32 1.83 39.26
CA GLN A 534 9.35 1.52 40.30
C GLN A 534 8.45 0.35 39.84
N ALA A 535 8.40 -0.71 40.66
CA ALA A 535 7.50 -1.83 40.41
C ALA A 535 6.03 -1.37 40.49
N GLY A 536 5.23 -1.77 39.50
CA GLY A 536 3.81 -1.43 39.42
C GLY A 536 3.48 0.01 38.98
N PHE A 537 4.48 0.85 38.68
CA PHE A 537 4.24 2.19 38.12
C PHE A 537 4.09 2.15 36.60
N GLU A 538 3.09 2.86 36.05
CA GLU A 538 2.91 3.02 34.60
C GLU A 538 3.62 4.28 34.10
N TYR A 539 4.57 4.09 33.19
CA TYR A 539 5.39 5.16 32.62
C TYR A 539 4.71 5.81 31.40
N ASP A 540 3.51 6.36 31.58
CA ASP A 540 2.68 6.90 30.48
C ASP A 540 3.13 8.29 29.97
N GLY A 541 4.17 8.89 30.55
CA GLY A 541 4.62 10.26 30.23
C GLY A 541 3.86 11.36 30.97
N LEU A 542 2.74 11.03 31.62
CA LEU A 542 1.84 12.00 32.23
C LEU A 542 1.82 11.92 33.76
N THR A 543 1.76 10.70 34.28
CA THR A 543 1.72 10.39 35.70
C THR A 543 3.05 10.72 36.35
N VAL A 544 3.01 11.36 37.52
CA VAL A 544 4.21 11.68 38.30
C VAL A 544 4.59 10.47 39.16
N ASP A 545 5.82 9.99 38.99
CA ASP A 545 6.41 8.94 39.82
C ASP A 545 6.63 9.46 41.25
N PRO A 546 6.01 8.85 42.28
CA PRO A 546 6.10 9.32 43.66
C PRO A 546 7.50 9.15 44.28
N LYS A 547 8.38 8.31 43.70
CA LYS A 547 9.75 8.09 44.20
C LYS A 547 10.71 9.18 43.74
N SER A 548 10.54 9.67 42.52
CA SER A 548 11.44 10.66 41.89
C SER A 548 10.86 12.07 41.80
N GLY A 549 9.53 12.21 41.86
CA GLY A 549 8.81 13.46 41.63
C GLY A 549 8.73 13.90 40.15
N LYS A 550 9.05 13.03 39.18
CA LYS A 550 9.02 13.37 37.73
C LYS A 550 7.98 12.55 36.96
N SER A 551 7.45 13.07 35.86
CA SER A 551 6.71 12.27 34.85
C SER A 551 7.68 11.81 33.75
N TYR A 552 7.91 10.50 33.62
CA TYR A 552 8.84 9.95 32.61
C TYR A 552 8.14 9.26 31.44
N TYR A 553 8.82 9.28 30.31
CA TYR A 553 8.48 8.54 29.10
C TYR A 553 8.88 7.06 29.16
N ASN A 554 9.50 6.62 30.27
CA ASN A 554 10.18 5.34 30.36
C ASN A 554 10.66 5.09 31.80
N GLY A 555 10.55 3.84 32.25
CA GLY A 555 10.97 3.41 33.58
C GLY A 555 12.35 2.80 33.53
N ASP A 556 13.35 3.66 33.39
CA ASP A 556 14.65 3.24 32.86
C ASP A 556 15.44 2.41 33.83
N LEU A 557 15.68 1.16 33.41
CA LEU A 557 16.62 0.28 34.10
C LEU A 557 18.03 0.82 33.91
N TRP A 558 18.45 1.70 34.82
CA TRP A 558 19.86 1.95 35.03
C TRP A 558 20.57 0.62 35.28
N SER A 559 21.60 0.36 34.49
CA SER A 559 22.54 -0.70 34.77
C SER A 559 23.92 -0.31 34.25
N THR A 560 24.95 -0.49 35.08
CA THR A 560 26.36 -0.46 34.67
C THR A 560 26.84 -1.79 34.09
N ALA A 561 26.00 -2.83 34.12
CA ALA A 561 26.22 -4.13 33.48
C ALA A 561 25.20 -4.37 32.38
N GLU A 562 25.58 -5.10 31.33
CA GLU A 562 24.65 -5.42 30.24
C GLU A 562 23.48 -6.29 30.76
N PRO A 563 22.21 -5.91 30.50
CA PRO A 563 21.05 -6.68 30.95
C PRO A 563 20.99 -8.07 30.28
N ALA A 564 20.62 -9.09 31.05
CA ALA A 564 20.35 -10.41 30.49
C ALA A 564 19.18 -10.34 29.47
N GLY A 565 19.40 -10.88 28.27
CA GLY A 565 18.43 -10.83 27.18
C GLY A 565 18.41 -9.50 26.39
N ASN A 566 19.41 -8.62 26.59
CA ASN A 566 19.57 -7.43 25.77
C ASN A 566 19.70 -7.79 24.27
N THR A 567 18.90 -7.15 23.42
CA THR A 567 18.99 -7.24 21.95
C THR A 567 19.71 -6.04 21.32
N CYS A 568 20.05 -5.03 22.14
CA CYS A 568 20.60 -3.77 21.64
C CYS A 568 22.09 -3.88 21.31
N VAL A 569 22.43 -3.49 20.08
CA VAL A 569 23.78 -3.58 19.49
C VAL A 569 24.75 -2.59 20.13
N ASN A 570 25.96 -3.06 20.46
CA ASN A 570 27.04 -2.26 21.07
C ASN A 570 26.64 -1.55 22.38
N TRP A 571 25.86 -2.22 23.22
CA TRP A 571 25.33 -1.70 24.48
C TRP A 571 26.35 -0.94 25.32
N GLY A 572 25.97 0.23 25.83
CA GLY A 572 26.80 1.06 26.69
C GLY A 572 28.06 1.66 26.04
N ALA A 573 28.36 1.35 24.77
CA ALA A 573 29.49 1.94 24.08
C ALA A 573 29.22 3.40 23.69
N ALA A 574 30.23 4.25 23.82
CA ALA A 574 30.15 5.66 23.43
C ALA A 574 30.01 5.79 21.90
N THR A 575 29.07 6.61 21.47
CA THR A 575 28.87 6.95 20.06
C THR A 575 29.78 8.13 19.65
N GLN A 576 29.99 8.31 18.34
CA GLN A 576 30.82 9.40 17.75
C GLN A 576 30.19 10.82 17.90
N TYR A 577 29.35 11.01 18.91
CA TYR A 577 28.19 11.86 18.85
C TYR A 577 27.88 12.44 20.24
N LYS A 578 27.48 13.72 20.26
CA LYS A 578 27.21 14.47 21.49
C LYS A 578 25.80 15.04 21.53
N SER A 579 25.30 15.33 22.74
CA SER A 579 24.09 16.13 22.95
C SER A 579 24.34 17.62 22.64
N ALA A 580 23.29 18.45 22.70
CA ALA A 580 23.44 19.90 22.55
C ALA A 580 24.30 20.53 23.66
N GLU A 581 24.26 19.93 24.85
CA GLU A 581 25.03 20.27 26.05
C GLU A 581 26.46 19.69 26.01
N GLY A 582 26.83 19.00 24.93
CA GLY A 582 28.15 18.38 24.74
C GLY A 582 28.33 17.01 25.40
N TYR A 583 27.26 16.41 25.92
CA TYR A 583 27.32 15.14 26.67
C TYR A 583 27.53 13.94 25.74
N THR A 584 28.28 12.93 26.18
CA THR A 584 28.56 11.72 25.38
C THR A 584 27.29 10.90 25.19
N ILE A 585 26.81 10.70 23.97
CA ILE A 585 25.66 9.81 23.75
C ILE A 585 26.16 8.37 23.71
N TYR A 586 25.44 7.46 24.38
CA TYR A 586 25.74 6.03 24.40
C TYR A 586 24.75 5.25 23.53
N ASN A 587 25.16 4.09 23.01
CA ASN A 587 24.20 3.17 22.38
C ASN A 587 23.15 2.72 23.41
N CYS A 588 21.95 2.40 22.93
CA CYS A 588 20.78 1.96 23.72
C CYS A 588 20.13 3.02 24.62
N GLN A 589 20.73 4.21 24.75
CA GLN A 589 20.18 5.35 25.48
C GLN A 589 18.90 5.91 24.83
N TRP A 590 18.83 5.86 23.50
CA TRP A 590 17.70 6.32 22.70
C TRP A 590 17.31 5.23 21.68
N PRO A 591 16.02 4.81 21.63
CA PRO A 591 15.54 3.86 20.63
C PRO A 591 15.68 4.42 19.21
N ASN A 592 16.09 3.58 18.26
CA ASN A 592 16.24 3.94 16.84
C ASN A 592 16.21 2.65 15.99
N PRO A 593 15.96 2.69 14.67
CA PRO A 593 15.74 1.50 13.84
C PRO A 593 16.97 0.58 13.76
N THR A 594 18.16 1.14 13.93
CA THR A 594 19.43 0.40 13.77
C THR A 594 20.01 -0.13 15.08
N SER A 595 19.36 0.12 16.23
CA SER A 595 19.89 -0.30 17.53
C SER A 595 19.59 -1.75 17.89
N GLY A 596 18.66 -2.43 17.20
CA GLY A 596 18.18 -3.76 17.60
C GLY A 596 17.22 -3.75 18.80
N MET A 597 16.76 -2.58 19.24
CA MET A 597 15.84 -2.42 20.38
C MET A 597 14.37 -2.67 20.02
N PHE A 598 14.03 -2.76 18.74
CA PHE A 598 12.69 -3.06 18.25
C PHE A 598 12.66 -4.41 17.53
N PRO A 599 11.59 -5.21 17.67
CA PRO A 599 11.41 -6.42 16.90
C PRO A 599 11.18 -6.09 15.41
N LYS A 600 12.04 -6.61 14.53
CA LYS A 600 11.89 -6.49 13.06
C LYS A 600 10.51 -6.91 12.53
N ALA A 601 9.86 -7.84 13.22
CA ALA A 601 8.51 -8.30 12.87
C ALA A 601 7.43 -7.23 13.09
N LEU A 602 7.66 -6.24 13.96
CA LEU A 602 6.66 -5.23 14.34
C LEU A 602 7.04 -3.81 13.89
N PHE A 603 8.33 -3.54 13.68
CA PHE A 603 8.84 -2.24 13.26
C PHE A 603 9.94 -2.40 12.22
N HIS A 604 9.99 -1.49 11.26
CA HIS A 604 11.09 -1.44 10.29
C HIS A 604 12.43 -1.11 10.96
N GLN A 605 13.53 -1.58 10.36
CA GLN A 605 14.89 -1.59 10.97
C GLN A 605 15.90 -0.80 10.14
N CYS A 606 15.43 0.21 9.41
CA CYS A 606 16.23 1.08 8.56
C CYS A 606 15.79 2.54 8.73
N TRP A 607 16.67 3.44 8.32
CA TRP A 607 16.38 4.86 8.09
C TRP A 607 15.99 5.07 6.63
N ILE A 608 15.09 6.01 6.37
CA ILE A 608 14.87 6.50 5.01
C ILE A 608 16.18 7.09 4.45
N GLY A 609 16.53 6.69 3.23
CA GLY A 609 17.63 7.22 2.45
C GLY A 609 17.18 8.03 1.22
N ASN A 610 15.99 7.75 0.70
CA ASN A 610 15.40 8.40 -0.46
C ASN A 610 13.89 8.66 -0.28
N TRP A 611 13.45 9.91 -0.40
CA TRP A 611 12.05 10.31 -0.25
C TRP A 611 11.12 9.82 -1.36
N GLU A 612 11.66 9.54 -2.55
CA GLU A 612 10.96 8.90 -3.66
C GLU A 612 11.33 7.40 -3.79
N GLY A 613 11.96 6.82 -2.77
CA GLY A 613 12.41 5.43 -2.74
C GLY A 613 11.36 4.41 -2.29
N GLU A 614 11.77 3.14 -2.29
CA GLU A 614 10.99 2.04 -1.70
C GLU A 614 10.96 2.20 -0.16
N ASP A 615 12.14 2.54 0.37
CA ASP A 615 12.47 2.85 1.77
C ASP A 615 11.68 4.03 2.35
N ALA A 616 11.08 4.87 1.51
CA ALA A 616 10.12 5.87 1.97
C ALA A 616 8.85 5.25 2.57
N ARG A 617 8.61 3.94 2.39
CA ARG A 617 7.39 3.23 2.86
C ARG A 617 7.69 2.02 3.74
N SER A 618 8.97 1.83 4.08
CA SER A 618 9.48 0.63 4.75
C SER A 618 10.65 0.92 5.70
N CYS A 619 10.89 2.20 6.04
CA CYS A 619 11.95 2.66 6.91
C CYS A 619 11.53 3.94 7.67
N TRP A 620 12.18 4.19 8.81
CA TRP A 620 11.86 5.33 9.67
C TRP A 620 12.16 6.65 8.99
N ILE A 621 11.12 7.48 8.89
CA ILE A 621 11.18 8.83 8.30
C ILE A 621 11.84 9.87 9.23
N HIS A 622 11.85 9.63 10.55
CA HIS A 622 12.45 10.52 11.54
C HIS A 622 12.85 9.79 12.83
N GLU A 623 13.68 10.42 13.67
CA GLU A 623 14.32 9.79 14.84
C GLU A 623 13.41 9.55 16.05
N ASP A 624 12.24 10.17 16.06
CA ASP A 624 11.19 9.99 17.07
C ASP A 624 9.90 9.33 16.55
N LEU A 625 9.90 8.88 15.30
CA LEU A 625 8.77 8.21 14.64
C LEU A 625 9.12 6.73 14.40
N ALA A 626 8.70 5.87 15.33
CA ALA A 626 8.98 4.44 15.26
C ALA A 626 8.05 3.77 14.24
N ASP A 627 8.61 3.51 13.06
CA ASP A 627 7.92 3.05 11.85
C ASP A 627 7.39 1.63 11.99
N PHE A 628 6.08 1.49 11.84
CA PHE A 628 5.39 0.21 11.96
C PHE A 628 5.65 -0.69 10.74
N ASN A 629 5.89 -1.98 10.97
CA ASN A 629 5.89 -2.98 9.89
C ASN A 629 4.44 -3.26 9.47
N THR A 630 3.85 -2.40 8.66
CA THR A 630 2.40 -2.46 8.31
C THR A 630 2.03 -3.65 7.43
N GLU A 631 3.04 -4.34 6.89
CA GLU A 631 2.97 -5.60 6.16
C GLU A 631 2.76 -6.80 7.11
N ASN A 632 3.00 -6.62 8.41
CA ASN A 632 2.83 -7.65 9.43
C ASN A 632 1.39 -7.68 10.00
N THR A 633 0.77 -8.88 10.02
CA THR A 633 -0.61 -9.08 10.49
C THR A 633 -0.86 -8.67 11.95
N ALA A 634 0.12 -8.78 12.85
CA ALA A 634 -0.05 -8.35 14.25
C ALA A 634 -0.13 -6.82 14.37
N VAL A 635 0.69 -6.11 13.58
CA VAL A 635 0.66 -4.63 13.45
C VAL A 635 -0.65 -4.19 12.82
N GLN A 636 -1.04 -4.81 11.69
CA GLN A 636 -2.31 -4.53 11.00
C GLN A 636 -3.49 -4.64 11.97
N ASN A 637 -3.59 -5.75 12.71
CA ASN A 637 -4.72 -5.99 13.61
C ASN A 637 -4.68 -5.09 14.87
N TYR A 638 -3.50 -4.71 15.36
CA TYR A 638 -3.37 -3.70 16.42
C TYR A 638 -3.94 -2.34 15.99
N LEU A 639 -3.56 -1.85 14.80
CA LEU A 639 -4.01 -0.57 14.25
C LEU A 639 -5.51 -0.59 13.90
N ILE A 640 -5.98 -1.65 13.24
CA ILE A 640 -7.41 -1.85 12.93
C ILE A 640 -8.23 -1.85 14.22
N GLY A 641 -7.81 -2.58 15.25
CA GLY A 641 -8.50 -2.61 16.54
C GLY A 641 -8.54 -1.25 17.24
N ALA A 642 -7.47 -0.45 17.12
CA ALA A 642 -7.40 0.89 17.70
C ALA A 642 -8.38 1.85 17.00
N TYR A 643 -8.38 1.89 15.66
CA TYR A 643 -9.24 2.80 14.93
C TYR A 643 -10.70 2.35 14.86
N ASN A 644 -10.99 1.06 15.03
CA ASN A 644 -12.34 0.57 15.28
C ASN A 644 -12.96 1.20 16.55
N LYS A 645 -12.18 1.45 17.61
CA LYS A 645 -12.69 2.15 18.82
C LYS A 645 -13.24 3.54 18.46
N TYR A 646 -12.52 4.31 17.65
CA TYR A 646 -12.93 5.67 17.29
C TYR A 646 -14.09 5.68 16.28
N ILE A 647 -14.14 4.70 15.35
CA ILE A 647 -15.33 4.45 14.54
C ILE A 647 -16.55 4.21 15.44
N ASP A 648 -16.43 3.34 16.45
CA ASP A 648 -17.54 3.00 17.35
C ASP A 648 -18.08 4.19 18.17
N MET A 649 -17.25 5.20 18.43
CA MET A 649 -17.65 6.46 19.07
C MET A 649 -18.50 7.37 18.17
N GLY A 650 -18.51 7.12 16.86
CA GLY A 650 -19.37 7.81 15.89
C GLY A 650 -18.71 8.95 15.12
N VAL A 651 -17.39 8.94 14.95
CA VAL A 651 -16.72 9.88 14.02
C VAL A 651 -17.25 9.71 12.59
N ASP A 652 -17.27 10.79 11.81
CA ASP A 652 -17.86 10.81 10.46
C ASP A 652 -16.86 10.47 9.34
N GLY A 653 -15.58 10.36 9.68
CA GLY A 653 -14.51 10.13 8.72
C GLY A 653 -13.13 10.22 9.34
N PHE A 654 -12.12 9.93 8.53
CA PHE A 654 -10.71 9.97 8.89
C PHE A 654 -9.88 10.80 7.91
N ARG A 655 -9.06 11.73 8.43
CA ARG A 655 -7.87 12.21 7.73
C ARG A 655 -6.75 11.25 8.06
N VAL A 656 -6.18 10.60 7.06
CA VAL A 656 -5.06 9.66 7.24
C VAL A 656 -3.74 10.42 7.12
N ASP A 657 -2.99 10.44 8.22
CA ASP A 657 -1.66 11.00 8.29
C ASP A 657 -0.65 10.23 7.43
N THR A 658 0.28 10.96 6.80
CA THR A 658 1.46 10.41 6.11
C THR A 658 1.16 9.21 5.20
N ALA A 659 -0.01 9.16 4.55
CA ALA A 659 -0.52 8.00 3.81
C ALA A 659 0.41 7.50 2.69
N VAL A 660 1.26 8.38 2.14
CA VAL A 660 2.32 8.06 1.16
C VAL A 660 3.40 7.11 1.70
N HIS A 661 3.57 7.04 3.01
CA HIS A 661 4.57 6.23 3.70
C HIS A 661 4.07 4.81 4.03
N ILE A 662 2.85 4.45 3.62
CA ILE A 662 2.35 3.07 3.64
C ILE A 662 2.04 2.64 2.20
N PRO A 663 2.46 1.45 1.74
CA PRO A 663 2.17 0.97 0.39
C PRO A 663 0.66 0.96 0.08
N ARG A 664 0.25 1.44 -1.11
CA ARG A 664 -1.16 1.42 -1.55
C ARG A 664 -1.76 0.00 -1.49
N VAL A 665 -0.97 -1.03 -1.76
CA VAL A 665 -1.42 -2.43 -1.65
C VAL A 665 -1.79 -2.81 -0.21
N THR A 666 -1.09 -2.29 0.80
CA THR A 666 -1.40 -2.47 2.23
C THR A 666 -2.69 -1.73 2.58
N TRP A 667 -2.87 -0.48 2.13
CA TRP A 667 -4.13 0.27 2.25
C TRP A 667 -5.32 -0.48 1.65
N ASN A 668 -5.22 -0.88 0.38
CA ASN A 668 -6.28 -1.51 -0.39
C ASN A 668 -6.66 -2.92 0.09
N ARG A 669 -5.72 -3.67 0.69
CA ARG A 669 -5.96 -5.04 1.19
C ARG A 669 -6.40 -5.11 2.65
N ARG A 670 -5.98 -4.14 3.47
CA ARG A 670 -6.10 -4.23 4.94
C ARG A 670 -6.93 -3.09 5.52
N PHE A 671 -6.43 -1.87 5.48
CA PHE A 671 -6.98 -0.78 6.27
C PHE A 671 -8.29 -0.20 5.70
N LEU A 672 -8.34 0.10 4.39
CA LEU A 672 -9.56 0.67 3.78
C LEU A 672 -10.76 -0.30 3.84
N PRO A 673 -10.61 -1.61 3.54
CA PRO A 673 -11.68 -2.58 3.74
C PRO A 673 -12.09 -2.74 5.20
N ALA A 674 -11.14 -2.72 6.15
CA ALA A 674 -11.45 -2.88 7.57
C ALA A 674 -12.27 -1.70 8.14
N ILE A 675 -11.92 -0.46 7.77
CA ILE A 675 -12.69 0.75 8.13
C ILE A 675 -14.12 0.61 7.61
N GLN A 676 -14.27 0.38 6.30
CA GLN A 676 -15.58 0.23 5.64
C GLN A 676 -16.41 -0.90 6.25
N GLN A 677 -15.80 -2.06 6.52
CA GLN A 677 -16.45 -3.18 7.17
C GLN A 677 -16.89 -2.85 8.60
N ARG A 678 -16.08 -2.14 9.39
CA ARG A 678 -16.44 -1.78 10.77
C ARG A 678 -17.62 -0.81 10.79
N VAL A 679 -17.58 0.25 9.98
CA VAL A 679 -18.69 1.21 9.89
C VAL A 679 -19.97 0.50 9.43
N ALA A 680 -19.87 -0.41 8.45
CA ALA A 680 -21.03 -1.18 7.98
C ALA A 680 -21.60 -2.13 9.05
N GLN A 681 -20.74 -2.76 9.86
CA GLN A 681 -21.16 -3.60 10.99
C GLN A 681 -21.84 -2.81 12.11
N GLN A 682 -21.29 -1.62 12.43
CA GLN A 682 -21.70 -0.84 13.60
C GLN A 682 -22.90 0.09 13.30
N PHE A 683 -22.97 0.68 12.10
CA PHE A 683 -23.94 1.70 11.72
C PHE A 683 -24.69 1.42 10.41
N GLY A 684 -24.41 0.30 9.74
CA GLY A 684 -25.06 -0.12 8.50
C GLY A 684 -24.42 0.42 7.22
N ALA A 685 -24.77 -0.21 6.09
CA ALA A 685 -24.11 0.02 4.80
C ALA A 685 -24.20 1.47 4.29
N GLN A 686 -25.28 2.21 4.58
CA GLN A 686 -25.39 3.62 4.18
C GLN A 686 -24.32 4.48 4.88
N LYS A 687 -24.10 4.26 6.18
CA LYS A 687 -23.11 5.03 6.94
C LYS A 687 -21.68 4.68 6.53
N ALA A 688 -21.44 3.45 6.07
CA ALA A 688 -20.16 3.08 5.45
C ALA A 688 -19.89 3.85 4.14
N GLN A 689 -20.89 3.99 3.27
CA GLN A 689 -20.78 4.81 2.05
C GLN A 689 -20.54 6.30 2.37
N ASP A 690 -21.15 6.81 3.44
CA ASP A 690 -21.01 8.20 3.85
C ASP A 690 -19.70 8.49 4.62
N PHE A 691 -19.02 7.46 5.15
CA PHE A 691 -17.83 7.62 6.00
C PHE A 691 -16.61 8.05 5.17
N TYR A 692 -16.16 9.28 5.38
CA TYR A 692 -15.22 9.93 4.49
C TYR A 692 -13.76 9.70 4.92
N VAL A 693 -13.00 8.95 4.11
CA VAL A 693 -11.55 8.76 4.30
C VAL A 693 -10.79 9.58 3.27
N PHE A 694 -9.82 10.38 3.73
CA PHE A 694 -8.90 11.12 2.86
C PHE A 694 -7.47 11.11 3.40
N GLY A 695 -6.49 10.78 2.55
CA GLY A 695 -5.07 10.70 2.93
C GLY A 695 -4.25 11.94 2.60
N GLU A 696 -3.26 12.21 3.45
CA GLU A 696 -2.14 13.06 3.11
C GLU A 696 -1.10 12.29 2.28
N VAL A 697 -0.85 12.75 1.06
CA VAL A 697 0.20 12.19 0.20
C VAL A 697 1.12 13.33 -0.22
N GLY A 698 2.27 13.45 0.45
CA GLY A 698 3.20 14.58 0.35
C GLY A 698 3.93 14.74 -1.00
N SER A 699 3.21 15.19 -2.03
CA SER A 699 3.74 15.42 -3.38
C SER A 699 4.18 16.88 -3.57
N PHE A 700 5.32 17.27 -3.00
CA PHE A 700 5.76 18.68 -2.90
C PHE A 700 6.42 19.25 -4.16
N VAL A 701 5.78 19.09 -5.32
CA VAL A 701 6.25 19.63 -6.60
C VAL A 701 5.13 20.33 -7.37
N ASN A 702 5.51 21.15 -8.35
CA ASN A 702 4.58 21.75 -9.30
C ASN A 702 4.39 20.90 -10.56
N ASP A 703 4.75 19.61 -10.51
CA ASP A 703 4.47 18.63 -11.55
C ASP A 703 3.18 17.85 -11.24
N LYS A 704 2.55 17.26 -12.27
CA LYS A 704 1.38 16.39 -12.11
C LYS A 704 1.69 15.11 -11.32
N TRP A 705 2.89 14.55 -11.53
CA TRP A 705 3.38 13.34 -10.86
C TRP A 705 4.66 13.70 -10.11
N ASN A 706 4.78 13.29 -8.84
CA ASN A 706 5.85 13.70 -7.93
C ASN A 706 7.24 13.32 -8.48
N ARG A 707 7.94 14.29 -9.10
CA ARG A 707 9.20 14.08 -9.84
C ARG A 707 9.14 12.95 -10.88
N GLY A 708 7.96 12.70 -11.46
CA GLY A 708 7.71 11.58 -12.37
C GLY A 708 7.51 10.21 -11.70
N SER A 709 7.38 10.17 -10.38
CA SER A 709 7.11 8.96 -9.59
C SER A 709 5.61 8.83 -9.30
N ALA A 710 4.93 7.88 -9.94
CA ALA A 710 3.50 7.67 -9.73
C ALA A 710 3.16 7.25 -8.31
N ASN A 711 3.94 6.33 -7.72
CA ASN A 711 3.59 5.70 -6.45
C ASN A 711 3.84 6.57 -5.19
N GLN A 712 4.43 7.77 -5.33
CA GLN A 712 4.41 8.85 -4.32
C GLN A 712 3.59 10.09 -4.75
N SER A 713 2.62 9.92 -5.67
CA SER A 713 1.72 10.99 -6.10
C SER A 713 0.31 10.85 -5.50
N ALA A 714 -0.32 11.95 -5.07
CA ALA A 714 -1.62 11.93 -4.39
C ALA A 714 -2.70 11.11 -5.09
N GLN A 715 -2.89 11.34 -6.39
CA GLN A 715 -3.89 10.65 -7.19
C GLN A 715 -3.74 9.12 -7.23
N TYR A 716 -2.52 8.59 -7.09
CA TYR A 716 -2.23 7.15 -7.15
C TYR A 716 -2.99 6.34 -6.09
N TYR A 717 -3.20 6.94 -4.92
CA TYR A 717 -3.85 6.33 -3.76
C TYR A 717 -5.37 6.30 -3.87
N THR A 718 -5.96 6.99 -4.86
CA THR A 718 -7.41 6.97 -5.12
C THR A 718 -7.88 5.73 -5.90
N TRP A 719 -6.94 4.87 -6.32
CA TRP A 719 -7.20 3.73 -7.21
C TRP A 719 -7.02 2.37 -6.53
N LYS A 720 -7.89 1.42 -6.88
CA LYS A 720 -7.69 -0.01 -6.64
C LYS A 720 -6.46 -0.52 -7.40
N GLU A 721 -5.99 -1.69 -7.02
CA GLU A 721 -4.86 -2.33 -7.67
C GLU A 721 -5.10 -2.66 -9.16
N SER A 722 -4.05 -2.46 -9.95
CA SER A 722 -4.02 -2.70 -11.39
C SER A 722 -3.75 -4.16 -11.75
N ALA A 723 -3.15 -4.90 -10.83
CA ALA A 723 -2.66 -6.27 -10.99
C ALA A 723 -2.95 -7.13 -9.73
N THR A 724 -2.69 -8.43 -9.84
CA THR A 724 -2.65 -9.35 -8.69
C THR A 724 -1.20 -9.49 -8.23
N TYR A 725 -0.93 -9.17 -6.96
CA TYR A 725 0.39 -9.31 -6.33
C TYR A 725 0.45 -10.57 -5.46
N SER A 726 1.64 -10.84 -4.89
CA SER A 726 1.87 -11.93 -3.92
C SER A 726 0.84 -11.94 -2.78
N ALA A 727 0.48 -13.13 -2.28
CA ALA A 727 -0.33 -13.25 -1.07
C ALA A 727 0.41 -12.73 0.18
N ASP A 728 1.74 -12.79 0.19
CA ASP A 728 2.59 -12.15 1.21
C ASP A 728 2.63 -10.62 1.02
N ASP A 729 2.24 -9.87 2.04
CA ASP A 729 2.06 -8.41 1.95
C ASP A 729 3.41 -7.68 1.74
N ALA A 730 4.49 -8.14 2.38
CA ALA A 730 5.82 -7.54 2.20
C ALA A 730 6.36 -7.71 0.78
N THR A 731 6.21 -8.91 0.21
CA THR A 731 6.53 -9.17 -1.20
C THR A 731 5.63 -8.35 -2.12
N ALA A 732 4.34 -8.19 -1.78
CA ALA A 732 3.40 -7.38 -2.57
C ALA A 732 3.75 -5.89 -2.57
N ALA A 733 4.17 -5.33 -1.43
CA ALA A 733 4.60 -3.93 -1.30
C ALA A 733 5.80 -3.58 -2.20
N VAL A 734 6.78 -4.48 -2.27
CA VAL A 734 7.95 -4.36 -3.15
C VAL A 734 7.55 -4.59 -4.62
N GLN A 735 6.72 -5.60 -4.91
CA GLN A 735 6.22 -5.84 -6.28
C GLN A 735 5.51 -4.61 -6.83
N GLN A 736 4.50 -4.09 -6.12
CA GLN A 736 3.76 -2.89 -6.49
C GLN A 736 4.70 -1.70 -6.75
N TYR A 737 5.69 -1.48 -5.88
CA TYR A 737 6.65 -0.40 -6.07
C TYR A 737 7.40 -0.51 -7.41
N THR A 738 7.83 -1.72 -7.77
CA THR A 738 8.56 -1.95 -9.02
C THR A 738 7.69 -1.92 -10.28
N THR A 739 6.40 -2.26 -10.20
CA THR A 739 5.52 -2.39 -11.38
C THR A 739 4.71 -1.13 -11.68
N ASP A 740 4.20 -0.47 -10.64
CA ASP A 740 3.15 0.55 -10.78
C ASP A 740 3.69 1.99 -10.72
N ASN A 741 5.01 2.21 -10.78
CA ASN A 741 5.56 3.56 -10.69
C ASN A 741 5.52 4.38 -11.99
N ASP A 742 5.21 3.76 -13.13
CA ASP A 742 5.19 4.42 -14.44
C ASP A 742 3.95 5.35 -14.59
N PRO A 743 4.11 6.68 -14.69
CA PRO A 743 2.99 7.61 -14.81
C PRO A 743 2.15 7.40 -16.08
N ALA A 744 2.76 6.91 -17.17
CA ALA A 744 2.07 6.70 -18.45
C ALA A 744 1.16 5.46 -18.45
N LYS A 745 1.27 4.60 -17.43
CA LYS A 745 0.43 3.41 -17.23
C LYS A 745 -0.67 3.61 -16.19
N GLN A 746 -0.73 4.76 -15.53
CA GLN A 746 -1.75 5.02 -14.51
C GLN A 746 -3.13 5.17 -15.15
N PRO A 747 -4.20 4.70 -14.47
CA PRO A 747 -5.56 4.88 -14.94
C PRO A 747 -5.96 6.35 -14.98
N THR A 748 -6.91 6.67 -15.86
CA THR A 748 -7.58 7.97 -15.93
C THR A 748 -9.08 7.84 -15.71
N SER A 749 -9.72 8.96 -15.36
CA SER A 749 -11.14 9.09 -15.05
C SER A 749 -11.76 10.27 -15.78
N THR A 750 -13.06 10.18 -16.10
CA THR A 750 -13.86 11.34 -16.49
C THR A 750 -14.76 11.85 -15.36
N ASN A 751 -14.69 11.27 -14.16
CA ASN A 751 -15.69 11.49 -13.09
C ASN A 751 -15.86 12.94 -12.65
N ALA A 752 -14.81 13.78 -12.76
CA ALA A 752 -14.88 15.20 -12.45
C ALA A 752 -15.41 16.08 -13.61
N PHE A 753 -15.54 15.54 -14.82
CA PHE A 753 -15.77 16.29 -16.05
C PHE A 753 -17.19 16.09 -16.60
N LEU A 754 -17.76 17.13 -17.20
CA LEU A 754 -19.02 17.04 -17.96
C LEU A 754 -18.77 16.48 -19.36
N ASN A 755 -19.74 15.73 -19.89
CA ASN A 755 -19.81 15.45 -21.32
C ASN A 755 -20.47 16.65 -22.03
N GLY A 756 -19.66 17.62 -22.46
CA GLY A 756 -20.14 18.93 -22.92
C GLY A 756 -20.78 19.72 -21.77
N ASN A 757 -22.13 19.74 -21.73
CA ASN A 757 -22.91 20.29 -20.61
C ASN A 757 -23.73 19.22 -19.88
N LEU A 758 -23.57 17.94 -20.20
CA LEU A 758 -24.31 16.85 -19.57
C LEU A 758 -23.54 16.31 -18.37
N TYR A 759 -24.23 16.18 -17.24
CA TYR A 759 -23.76 15.37 -16.11
C TYR A 759 -23.90 13.90 -16.47
N HIS A 760 -22.96 13.07 -16.06
CA HIS A 760 -23.05 11.62 -16.17
C HIS A 760 -22.82 10.95 -14.81
N ALA A 761 -23.33 9.73 -14.64
CA ALA A 761 -23.03 8.93 -13.46
C ALA A 761 -21.50 8.68 -13.37
N PRO A 762 -20.83 8.97 -12.24
CA PRO A 762 -19.43 8.63 -12.04
C PRO A 762 -19.18 7.11 -12.03
N ASP A 763 -18.05 6.68 -12.58
CA ASP A 763 -17.54 5.30 -12.46
C ASP A 763 -16.52 5.20 -11.31
N HIS A 764 -17.00 4.80 -10.14
CA HIS A 764 -16.17 4.50 -8.96
C HIS A 764 -15.78 3.02 -8.87
N SER A 765 -15.96 2.21 -9.93
CA SER A 765 -15.65 0.76 -9.89
C SER A 765 -14.21 0.44 -9.48
N LYS A 766 -13.27 1.34 -9.81
CA LYS A 766 -11.84 1.29 -9.47
C LYS A 766 -11.43 2.22 -8.31
N PHE A 767 -12.36 2.79 -7.55
CA PHE A 767 -12.04 3.64 -6.39
C PHE A 767 -11.44 2.80 -5.23
N SER A 768 -10.32 3.23 -4.65
CA SER A 768 -9.66 2.52 -3.54
C SER A 768 -10.49 2.46 -2.25
N GLY A 769 -11.35 3.46 -2.03
CA GLY A 769 -11.91 3.76 -0.70
C GLY A 769 -11.19 4.92 0.01
N MET A 770 -10.14 5.49 -0.59
CA MET A 770 -9.39 6.63 -0.06
C MET A 770 -9.40 7.81 -1.03
N ASN A 771 -9.90 8.95 -0.57
CA ASN A 771 -9.71 10.25 -1.23
C ASN A 771 -8.37 10.85 -0.77
N VAL A 772 -8.02 12.06 -1.21
CA VAL A 772 -6.75 12.70 -0.82
C VAL A 772 -6.87 14.21 -0.65
N ILE A 773 -5.91 14.77 0.07
CA ILE A 773 -5.59 16.19 0.00
C ILE A 773 -5.10 16.53 -1.42
N ASP A 774 -5.61 17.61 -1.99
CA ASP A 774 -5.24 18.14 -3.30
C ASP A 774 -3.87 18.84 -3.25
N MET A 775 -2.81 18.06 -3.07
CA MET A 775 -1.45 18.60 -2.99
C MET A 775 -1.05 19.35 -4.27
N ARG A 776 -1.63 18.96 -5.42
CA ARG A 776 -1.45 19.65 -6.71
C ARG A 776 -1.94 21.10 -6.64
N MET A 777 -3.15 21.34 -6.16
CA MET A 777 -3.66 22.70 -5.93
C MET A 777 -2.94 23.40 -4.77
N HIS A 778 -2.70 22.69 -3.65
CA HIS A 778 -2.03 23.24 -2.46
C HIS A 778 -0.67 23.88 -2.79
N MET A 779 0.19 23.16 -3.53
CA MET A 779 1.50 23.70 -3.95
C MET A 779 1.37 24.95 -4.83
N ASN A 780 0.27 25.10 -5.55
CA ASN A 780 0.07 26.15 -6.57
C ASN A 780 -0.77 27.35 -6.11
N PHE A 781 -1.35 27.34 -4.90
CA PHE A 781 -2.11 28.46 -4.30
C PHE A 781 -1.30 29.71 -3.92
N GLY A 782 -0.10 29.90 -4.50
CA GLY A 782 0.55 31.21 -4.53
C GLY A 782 -0.42 32.28 -5.08
N ASP A 783 -1.18 31.90 -6.10
CA ASP A 783 -2.36 32.59 -6.61
C ASP A 783 -3.42 31.58 -7.09
N ALA A 784 -4.68 32.02 -7.21
CA ALA A 784 -5.78 31.15 -7.60
C ALA A 784 -5.71 30.69 -9.07
N ASN A 785 -5.15 31.49 -9.97
CA ASN A 785 -5.11 31.15 -11.39
C ASN A 785 -4.19 29.95 -11.63
N ASN A 786 -3.00 29.99 -11.03
CA ASN A 786 -2.05 28.90 -11.07
C ASN A 786 -2.66 27.63 -10.42
N ALA A 787 -3.30 27.73 -9.25
CA ALA A 787 -3.98 26.60 -8.63
C ALA A 787 -5.09 26.00 -9.53
N PHE A 788 -5.91 26.83 -10.18
CA PHE A 788 -6.97 26.37 -11.10
C PHE A 788 -6.42 25.60 -12.31
N GLN A 789 -5.36 26.10 -12.97
CA GLN A 789 -4.80 25.42 -14.14
C GLN A 789 -4.11 24.11 -13.75
N ASN A 790 -3.36 24.07 -12.65
CA ASN A 790 -2.68 22.86 -12.19
C ASN A 790 -3.65 21.80 -11.64
N GLY A 791 -4.75 22.20 -11.00
CA GLY A 791 -5.84 21.30 -10.63
C GLY A 791 -6.43 20.62 -11.86
N LYS A 792 -6.91 21.42 -12.83
CA LYS A 792 -7.46 20.91 -14.11
C LYS A 792 -6.54 19.94 -14.86
N ASP A 793 -5.23 20.22 -14.87
CA ASP A 793 -4.19 19.40 -15.51
C ASP A 793 -4.09 17.99 -14.89
N SER A 794 -4.49 17.84 -13.62
CA SER A 794 -4.40 16.59 -12.85
C SER A 794 -5.73 15.86 -12.62
N ASP A 795 -6.87 16.51 -12.84
CA ASP A 795 -8.21 16.00 -12.44
C ASP A 795 -8.63 14.70 -13.14
N ASP A 796 -8.06 14.40 -14.30
CA ASP A 796 -8.19 13.15 -15.05
C ASP A 796 -7.46 11.97 -14.39
N SER A 797 -6.47 12.22 -13.53
CA SER A 797 -5.61 11.18 -12.95
C SER A 797 -6.04 10.71 -11.55
N TYR A 798 -6.97 11.42 -10.91
CA TYR A 798 -7.68 10.95 -9.71
C TYR A 798 -8.87 10.07 -10.12
N ASN A 799 -9.30 9.14 -9.25
CA ASN A 799 -10.54 8.41 -9.52
C ASN A 799 -11.75 9.36 -9.56
N ASP A 800 -11.84 10.33 -8.65
CA ASP A 800 -12.82 11.42 -8.70
C ASP A 800 -12.31 12.66 -7.95
N ALA A 801 -11.74 13.62 -8.68
CA ALA A 801 -11.22 14.86 -8.12
C ALA A 801 -12.29 15.76 -7.44
N THR A 802 -13.59 15.48 -7.63
CA THR A 802 -14.65 16.24 -6.92
C THR A 802 -14.67 15.96 -5.41
N TYR A 803 -14.03 14.88 -4.96
CA TYR A 803 -13.86 14.52 -3.55
C TYR A 803 -12.50 14.93 -2.95
N ASN A 804 -11.61 15.60 -3.69
CA ASN A 804 -10.32 16.03 -3.14
C ASN A 804 -10.50 17.12 -2.07
N VAL A 805 -9.71 17.06 -0.99
CA VAL A 805 -9.68 18.09 0.08
C VAL A 805 -8.76 19.23 -0.34
N VAL A 806 -9.29 20.44 -0.47
CA VAL A 806 -8.57 21.59 -1.05
C VAL A 806 -8.32 22.66 0.01
N TYR A 807 -7.07 23.06 0.23
CA TYR A 807 -6.68 24.18 1.10
C TYR A 807 -5.48 24.98 0.56
N VAL A 808 -5.34 26.23 1.02
CA VAL A 808 -4.23 27.14 0.68
C VAL A 808 -3.02 26.91 1.58
N ASP A 809 -3.21 26.95 2.90
CA ASP A 809 -2.20 26.70 3.92
C ASP A 809 -2.72 25.74 5.01
N SER A 810 -1.79 25.22 5.80
CA SER A 810 -2.02 24.15 6.76
C SER A 810 -1.14 24.29 8.00
N HIS A 811 -1.17 23.28 8.86
CA HIS A 811 -0.30 23.18 10.02
C HIS A 811 1.18 22.85 9.70
N ASP A 812 1.55 22.62 8.43
CA ASP A 812 2.91 22.22 8.06
C ASP A 812 3.48 23.11 6.96
N PHE A 813 2.69 23.33 5.91
CA PHE A 813 3.11 24.06 4.72
C PHE A 813 2.08 25.09 4.27
N GLY A 814 2.59 26.21 3.78
CA GLY A 814 1.90 27.08 2.81
C GLY A 814 2.26 26.68 1.36
N PRO A 815 1.70 27.38 0.36
CA PRO A 815 1.94 27.09 -1.05
C PRO A 815 3.43 27.06 -1.42
N GLY A 816 3.78 26.25 -2.43
CA GLY A 816 5.17 26.01 -2.83
C GLY A 816 6.03 25.35 -1.75
N LYS A 817 5.43 24.56 -0.85
CA LYS A 817 6.06 23.97 0.34
C LYS A 817 6.72 25.01 1.25
N SER A 818 6.09 26.18 1.39
CA SER A 818 6.58 27.23 2.28
C SER A 818 6.47 26.79 3.74
N SER A 819 7.52 26.98 4.53
CA SER A 819 7.48 26.80 6.00
C SER A 819 6.84 27.99 6.73
N THR A 820 6.14 28.89 6.03
CA THR A 820 5.43 30.04 6.59
C THR A 820 3.94 30.04 6.20
N ARG A 821 3.08 30.56 7.09
CA ARG A 821 1.64 30.77 6.83
C ARG A 821 1.45 31.68 5.61
N TYR A 822 0.41 31.45 4.82
CA TYR A 822 0.22 32.19 3.58
C TYR A 822 0.02 33.69 3.83
N ALA A 823 0.74 34.52 3.06
CA ALA A 823 0.86 35.96 3.26
C ALA A 823 0.45 36.78 2.03
N GLY A 824 -0.41 36.24 1.16
CA GLY A 824 -0.86 36.93 -0.06
C GLY A 824 -1.76 38.15 0.17
N GLY A 825 -2.22 38.38 1.41
CA GLY A 825 -3.11 39.47 1.78
C GLY A 825 -4.59 39.18 1.51
N THR A 826 -5.46 39.99 2.12
CA THR A 826 -6.92 39.83 2.14
C THR A 826 -7.55 39.59 0.77
N GLU A 827 -7.12 40.32 -0.26
CA GLU A 827 -7.70 40.20 -1.61
C GLU A 827 -7.26 38.91 -2.33
N ALA A 828 -6.03 38.43 -2.10
CA ALA A 828 -5.58 37.14 -2.63
C ALA A 828 -6.25 35.97 -1.90
N TRP A 829 -6.43 36.08 -0.57
CA TRP A 829 -7.22 35.14 0.21
C TRP A 829 -8.67 35.07 -0.28
N ALA A 830 -9.31 36.22 -0.53
CA ALA A 830 -10.66 36.26 -1.07
C ALA A 830 -10.75 35.60 -2.46
N GLU A 831 -9.73 35.76 -3.31
CA GLU A 831 -9.66 35.13 -4.62
C GLU A 831 -9.45 33.60 -4.54
N ASN A 832 -8.54 33.14 -3.68
CA ASN A 832 -8.33 31.72 -3.42
C ASN A 832 -9.61 31.06 -2.88
N MET A 833 -10.27 31.67 -1.89
CA MET A 833 -11.56 31.19 -1.37
C MET A 833 -12.67 31.20 -2.43
N ALA A 834 -12.72 32.23 -3.29
CA ALA A 834 -13.69 32.29 -4.38
C ALA A 834 -13.55 31.10 -5.34
N LEU A 835 -12.31 30.70 -5.67
CA LEU A 835 -12.05 29.48 -6.44
C LEU A 835 -12.43 28.22 -5.66
N MET A 836 -11.91 28.04 -4.45
CA MET A 836 -12.10 26.83 -3.62
C MET A 836 -13.58 26.49 -3.39
N TRP A 837 -14.43 27.49 -3.15
CA TRP A 837 -15.86 27.26 -2.89
C TRP A 837 -16.69 27.00 -4.15
N THR A 838 -16.22 27.40 -5.34
CA THR A 838 -17.01 27.34 -6.58
C THR A 838 -16.47 26.36 -7.62
N PHE A 839 -15.22 25.92 -7.52
CA PHE A 839 -14.64 24.83 -8.31
C PHE A 839 -14.91 23.46 -7.67
N ARG A 840 -14.31 22.38 -8.19
CA ARG A 840 -14.48 21.01 -7.66
C ARG A 840 -13.65 20.78 -6.39
N GLY A 841 -14.03 19.77 -5.62
CA GLY A 841 -13.37 19.42 -4.36
C GLY A 841 -14.12 19.96 -3.14
N ILE A 842 -13.56 19.66 -1.97
CA ILE A 842 -14.08 19.98 -0.65
C ILE A 842 -13.24 21.12 -0.06
N PRO A 843 -13.75 22.37 -0.02
CA PRO A 843 -12.98 23.51 0.47
C PRO A 843 -12.73 23.39 1.96
N THR A 844 -11.47 23.52 2.34
CA THR A 844 -10.95 23.34 3.70
C THR A 844 -10.15 24.56 4.11
N LEU A 845 -10.35 25.02 5.34
CA LEU A 845 -9.64 26.18 5.88
C LEU A 845 -8.95 25.84 7.20
N TYR A 846 -7.66 26.16 7.28
CA TYR A 846 -6.88 26.04 8.50
C TYR A 846 -7.22 27.18 9.47
N TYR A 847 -7.25 26.89 10.77
CA TYR A 847 -7.76 27.84 11.76
C TYR A 847 -7.06 29.20 11.72
N GLY A 848 -7.88 30.25 11.85
CA GLY A 848 -7.46 31.64 11.82
C GLY A 848 -7.09 32.19 10.44
N SER A 849 -7.02 31.38 9.37
CA SER A 849 -6.81 31.87 8.00
C SER A 849 -7.97 32.75 7.51
N GLU A 850 -9.17 32.62 8.10
CA GLU A 850 -10.31 33.55 7.93
C GLU A 850 -10.06 34.97 8.50
N THR A 851 -8.96 35.15 9.22
CA THR A 851 -8.48 36.42 9.77
C THR A 851 -7.01 36.72 9.45
N GLU A 852 -6.40 35.95 8.53
CA GLU A 852 -4.96 36.04 8.20
C GLU A 852 -4.06 35.88 9.45
N PHE A 853 -4.51 35.08 10.42
CA PHE A 853 -3.83 34.89 11.70
C PHE A 853 -2.43 34.30 11.48
N GLN A 854 -1.42 34.99 12.01
CA GLN A 854 0.00 34.64 11.88
C GLN A 854 0.50 34.56 10.42
N ALA A 855 -0.15 35.26 9.48
CA ALA A 855 0.32 35.37 8.09
C ALA A 855 1.82 35.73 8.00
N GLY A 856 2.56 34.97 7.18
CA GLY A 856 4.00 35.14 6.99
C GLY A 856 4.89 34.67 8.15
N LYS A 857 4.32 34.21 9.28
CA LYS A 857 5.11 33.59 10.36
C LYS A 857 5.52 32.17 9.98
N GLN A 858 6.67 31.76 10.50
CA GLN A 858 7.11 30.37 10.46
C GLN A 858 6.03 29.47 11.10
N ILE A 859 5.61 28.43 10.38
CA ILE A 859 4.47 27.58 10.76
C ILE A 859 4.76 26.86 12.07
N ASP A 860 5.90 26.18 12.12
CA ASP A 860 6.43 25.52 13.30
C ASP A 860 7.95 25.78 13.39
N CYS A 861 8.48 25.83 14.61
CA CYS A 861 9.91 25.93 14.93
C CYS A 861 10.34 24.86 15.95
N GLY A 862 9.41 24.01 16.38
CA GLY A 862 9.65 23.02 17.44
C GLY A 862 10.02 23.65 18.77
N PRO A 863 10.67 22.89 19.68
CA PRO A 863 11.02 23.36 21.02
C PRO A 863 12.20 24.37 21.02
N THR A 864 12.35 25.14 19.94
CA THR A 864 13.41 26.15 19.75
C THR A 864 12.90 27.59 19.73
N CYS A 865 11.57 27.81 19.65
CA CYS A 865 10.99 29.14 19.77
C CYS A 865 9.56 29.11 20.37
N PRO A 866 9.03 30.24 20.87
CA PRO A 866 7.71 30.26 21.51
C PRO A 866 6.59 30.11 20.48
N LEU A 867 5.64 29.22 20.75
CA LEU A 867 4.53 28.91 19.84
C LEU A 867 3.67 30.13 19.51
N ALA A 868 3.53 31.08 20.44
CA ALA A 868 2.85 32.36 20.22
C ALA A 868 3.42 33.18 19.03
N GLY A 869 4.67 32.95 18.63
CA GLY A 869 5.31 33.56 17.46
C GLY A 869 5.16 32.80 16.14
N THR A 870 4.49 31.64 16.15
CA THR A 870 4.43 30.67 15.04
C THR A 870 3.05 30.60 14.37
N GLY A 871 2.97 29.90 13.23
CA GLY A 871 1.70 29.55 12.59
C GLY A 871 0.86 28.50 13.33
N ARG A 872 1.40 27.86 14.38
CA ARG A 872 0.72 26.98 15.35
C ARG A 872 0.44 27.71 16.69
N ALA A 873 0.37 29.04 16.68
CA ALA A 873 0.02 29.85 17.85
C ALA A 873 -1.42 29.61 18.34
N TYR A 874 -1.65 29.88 19.63
CA TYR A 874 -2.96 29.78 20.25
C TYR A 874 -3.96 30.79 19.66
N TYR A 875 -5.12 30.31 19.20
CA TYR A 875 -6.14 31.17 18.56
C TYR A 875 -7.21 31.71 19.51
N GLY A 876 -7.38 31.09 20.69
CA GLY A 876 -8.54 31.33 21.55
C GLY A 876 -8.75 32.79 21.93
N ASP A 877 -7.69 33.59 22.04
CA ASP A 877 -7.77 35.03 22.31
C ASP A 877 -8.54 35.81 21.22
N LYS A 878 -8.58 35.32 19.98
CA LYS A 878 -9.36 35.86 18.86
C LYS A 878 -10.82 35.43 18.86
N ILE A 879 -11.12 34.28 19.48
CA ILE A 879 -12.47 33.71 19.57
C ILE A 879 -13.03 33.69 21.00
N ALA A 880 -12.41 34.45 21.92
CA ALA A 880 -12.86 34.63 23.29
C ALA A 880 -14.22 35.34 23.35
N GLY A 881 -14.99 35.06 24.40
CA GLY A 881 -16.38 35.46 24.55
C GLY A 881 -17.36 34.41 24.02
N SER A 882 -18.64 34.78 23.87
CA SER A 882 -19.72 33.86 23.50
C SER A 882 -20.16 34.06 22.05
N VAL A 883 -20.66 32.99 21.43
CA VAL A 883 -21.28 33.02 20.09
C VAL A 883 -22.42 32.01 20.05
N THR A 884 -23.48 32.32 19.32
CA THR A 884 -24.56 31.37 19.01
C THR A 884 -24.91 31.49 17.53
N ALA A 885 -24.99 30.35 16.85
CA ALA A 885 -25.34 30.29 15.43
C ALA A 885 -26.78 29.81 15.24
N SER A 886 -27.60 30.59 14.54
CA SER A 886 -28.98 30.17 14.17
C SER A 886 -28.99 29.22 12.97
N GLY A 887 -27.85 29.06 12.27
CA GLY A 887 -27.67 28.21 11.11
C GLY A 887 -26.25 28.34 10.55
N PHE A 888 -25.91 27.57 9.52
CA PHE A 888 -24.64 27.72 8.83
C PHE A 888 -24.54 29.12 8.21
N SER A 889 -23.40 29.79 8.43
CA SER A 889 -23.16 31.20 8.05
C SER A 889 -24.01 32.25 8.79
N LYS A 890 -24.80 31.87 9.81
CA LYS A 890 -25.73 32.79 10.51
C LYS A 890 -25.33 33.00 11.97
N VAL A 891 -24.72 34.14 12.26
CA VAL A 891 -24.53 34.64 13.64
C VAL A 891 -25.89 35.10 14.18
N ALA A 892 -26.32 34.55 15.32
CA ALA A 892 -27.48 35.04 16.06
C ALA A 892 -27.07 36.06 17.12
N THR A 893 -26.03 35.72 17.90
CA THR A 893 -25.41 36.59 18.92
C THR A 893 -23.91 36.32 18.96
N ALA A 894 -23.12 37.35 19.28
CA ALA A 894 -21.69 37.24 19.57
C ALA A 894 -21.27 38.33 20.57
N THR A 895 -20.34 38.03 21.47
CA THR A 895 -19.81 38.96 22.48
C THR A 895 -18.30 38.80 22.65
N GLY A 896 -17.59 39.87 23.03
CA GLY A 896 -16.13 39.82 23.20
C GLY A 896 -15.36 39.73 21.88
N PRO A 897 -14.06 39.33 21.91
CA PRO A 897 -13.21 39.25 20.72
C PRO A 897 -13.80 38.48 19.53
N VAL A 898 -14.54 37.39 19.77
CA VAL A 898 -15.17 36.62 18.68
C VAL A 898 -16.15 37.45 17.85
N ALA A 899 -16.81 38.46 18.42
CA ALA A 899 -17.67 39.37 17.68
C ALA A 899 -16.88 40.21 16.66
N ALA A 900 -15.71 40.73 17.05
CA ALA A 900 -14.84 41.47 16.13
C ALA A 900 -14.26 40.56 15.04
N THR A 901 -13.84 39.35 15.42
CA THR A 901 -13.39 38.30 14.48
C THR A 901 -14.46 37.99 13.42
N LEU A 902 -15.72 37.81 13.84
CA LEU A 902 -16.86 37.54 12.94
C LEU A 902 -17.22 38.72 12.01
N GLU A 903 -16.74 39.93 12.27
CA GLU A 903 -16.87 41.10 11.38
C GLU A 903 -15.71 41.27 10.39
N SER A 904 -14.69 40.39 10.43
CA SER A 904 -13.54 40.46 9.53
C SER A 904 -13.94 40.31 8.06
N PRO A 905 -13.30 41.04 7.11
CA PRO A 905 -13.71 41.01 5.70
C PRO A 905 -13.73 39.63 5.06
N LEU A 906 -12.75 38.78 5.39
CA LEU A 906 -12.68 37.39 4.92
C LEU A 906 -13.73 36.49 5.58
N VAL A 907 -14.11 36.73 6.85
CA VAL A 907 -15.23 36.00 7.47
C VAL A 907 -16.54 36.33 6.75
N LYS A 908 -16.83 37.59 6.44
CA LYS A 908 -18.04 37.96 5.68
C LYS A 908 -18.05 37.36 4.27
N HIS A 909 -16.89 37.31 3.62
CA HIS A 909 -16.72 36.65 2.32
C HIS A 909 -16.99 35.14 2.42
N LEU A 910 -16.35 34.47 3.37
CA LEU A 910 -16.46 33.04 3.65
C LEU A 910 -17.90 32.62 4.01
N GLN A 911 -18.56 33.36 4.91
CA GLN A 911 -19.97 33.15 5.26
C GLN A 911 -20.85 33.14 4.01
N ARG A 912 -20.66 34.12 3.12
CA ARG A 912 -21.47 34.23 1.90
C ARG A 912 -21.11 33.21 0.82
N LEU A 913 -19.83 32.85 0.67
CA LEU A 913 -19.42 31.71 -0.17
C LEU A 913 -20.08 30.41 0.31
N ASN A 914 -20.15 30.21 1.62
CA ASN A 914 -20.83 29.07 2.25
C ASN A 914 -22.35 29.06 2.03
N GLU A 915 -22.99 30.23 1.94
CA GLU A 915 -24.41 30.35 1.54
C GLU A 915 -24.61 30.05 0.05
N ILE A 916 -23.82 30.68 -0.83
CA ILE A 916 -23.89 30.49 -2.29
C ILE A 916 -23.66 29.03 -2.67
N ARG A 917 -22.62 28.38 -2.09
CA ARG A 917 -22.32 26.97 -2.35
C ARG A 917 -23.49 26.07 -1.94
N ARG A 918 -24.11 26.30 -0.78
CA ARG A 918 -25.28 25.52 -0.31
C ARG A 918 -26.56 25.77 -1.11
N ALA A 919 -26.72 26.95 -1.71
CA ALA A 919 -27.87 27.28 -2.54
C ALA A 919 -27.77 26.75 -3.99
N VAL A 920 -26.61 26.25 -4.42
CA VAL A 920 -26.35 25.82 -5.80
C VAL A 920 -25.71 24.41 -5.80
N PRO A 921 -26.51 23.33 -5.94
CA PRO A 921 -26.00 21.95 -5.90
C PRO A 921 -24.86 21.66 -6.88
N ALA A 922 -24.84 22.33 -8.04
CA ALA A 922 -23.74 22.24 -9.01
C ALA A 922 -22.38 22.65 -8.43
N LEU A 923 -22.33 23.58 -7.47
CA LEU A 923 -21.08 23.99 -6.84
C LEU A 923 -20.59 22.95 -5.82
N GLN A 924 -21.51 22.33 -5.07
CA GLN A 924 -21.19 21.28 -4.09
C GLN A 924 -20.68 20.00 -4.74
N MET A 925 -21.49 19.38 -5.62
CA MET A 925 -21.28 17.99 -6.08
C MET A 925 -21.07 17.88 -7.59
N GLY A 926 -21.12 19.00 -8.32
CA GLY A 926 -21.18 18.97 -9.78
C GLY A 926 -19.85 18.65 -10.45
N GLN A 927 -19.94 17.91 -11.57
CA GLN A 927 -18.90 17.84 -12.59
C GLN A 927 -18.66 19.23 -13.20
N TYR A 928 -17.49 19.44 -13.82
CA TYR A 928 -17.14 20.71 -14.47
C TYR A 928 -16.72 20.57 -15.94
N SER A 929 -16.74 21.67 -16.69
CA SER A 929 -16.12 21.73 -18.02
C SER A 929 -15.61 23.14 -18.33
N THR A 930 -14.49 23.22 -19.05
CA THR A 930 -13.98 24.46 -19.66
C THR A 930 -14.19 24.48 -21.19
N GLU A 931 -14.94 23.53 -21.75
CA GLU A 931 -15.28 23.50 -23.17
C GLU A 931 -16.23 24.64 -23.54
N GLY A 932 -15.87 25.41 -24.57
CA GLY A 932 -16.63 26.59 -24.96
C GLY A 932 -16.65 27.68 -23.87
N VAL A 933 -15.55 27.85 -23.14
CA VAL A 933 -15.41 28.90 -22.11
C VAL A 933 -14.16 29.74 -22.37
N SER A 934 -14.31 31.06 -22.41
CA SER A 934 -13.19 32.00 -22.35
C SER A 934 -13.01 32.57 -20.94
N GLY A 935 -11.81 33.05 -20.62
CA GLY A 935 -11.46 33.61 -19.31
C GLY A 935 -10.43 32.77 -18.56
N GLY A 936 -9.67 33.40 -17.65
CA GLY A 936 -8.55 32.76 -16.96
C GLY A 936 -8.96 31.77 -15.85
N MET A 937 -10.07 32.04 -15.16
CA MET A 937 -10.68 31.19 -14.14
C MET A 937 -12.19 31.13 -14.35
N ALA A 938 -12.60 30.49 -15.45
CA ALA A 938 -14.00 30.34 -15.81
C ALA A 938 -14.31 28.92 -16.25
N PHE A 939 -15.47 28.40 -15.82
CA PHE A 939 -15.90 27.03 -16.07
C PHE A 939 -17.42 26.88 -15.92
N LYS A 940 -17.95 25.80 -16.49
CA LYS A 940 -19.32 25.32 -16.31
C LYS A 940 -19.34 24.30 -15.17
N ARG A 941 -20.42 24.23 -14.39
CA ARG A 941 -20.70 23.16 -13.42
C ARG A 941 -22.08 22.56 -13.69
N ARG A 942 -22.23 21.24 -13.55
CA ARG A 942 -23.55 20.61 -13.46
C ARG A 942 -23.57 19.48 -12.44
N TYR A 943 -24.68 19.36 -11.73
CA TYR A 943 -25.01 18.17 -10.95
C TYR A 943 -26.44 17.76 -11.29
N THR A 944 -26.66 16.47 -11.56
CA THR A 944 -28.01 15.89 -11.60
C THR A 944 -28.10 14.69 -10.66
N ASP A 945 -29.26 14.53 -10.03
CA ASP A 945 -29.61 13.34 -9.27
C ASP A 945 -31.06 12.96 -9.58
N THR A 946 -31.23 11.82 -10.25
CA THR A 946 -32.54 11.30 -10.64
C THR A 946 -33.38 10.81 -9.45
N ALA A 947 -32.76 10.45 -8.32
CA ALA A 947 -33.46 9.96 -7.13
C ALA A 947 -34.13 11.11 -6.35
N THR A 948 -33.47 12.28 -6.27
CA THR A 948 -34.01 13.48 -5.62
C THR A 948 -34.63 14.49 -6.59
N GLY A 949 -34.51 14.28 -7.90
CA GLY A 949 -35.03 15.16 -8.95
C GLY A 949 -34.21 16.44 -9.15
N VAL A 950 -32.98 16.49 -8.64
CA VAL A 950 -32.10 17.65 -8.75
C VAL A 950 -31.51 17.76 -10.16
N ASP A 951 -31.58 18.94 -10.76
CA ASP A 951 -30.78 19.36 -11.91
C ASP A 951 -30.34 20.80 -11.69
N SER A 952 -29.03 21.01 -11.54
CA SER A 952 -28.44 22.32 -11.29
C SER A 952 -27.30 22.53 -12.28
N PHE A 953 -27.40 23.58 -13.11
CA PHE A 953 -26.38 23.99 -14.08
C PHE A 953 -25.95 25.43 -13.81
N ALA A 954 -24.64 25.67 -13.69
CA ALA A 954 -24.08 26.96 -13.32
C ALA A 954 -22.86 27.35 -14.18
N LEU A 955 -22.73 28.64 -14.48
CA LEU A 955 -21.61 29.25 -15.18
C LEU A 955 -20.83 30.12 -14.20
N VAL A 956 -19.57 29.78 -13.93
CA VAL A 956 -18.73 30.41 -12.91
C VAL A 956 -17.59 31.20 -13.55
N ALA A 957 -17.42 32.47 -13.17
CA ALA A 957 -16.29 33.31 -13.54
C ALA A 957 -15.68 33.93 -12.27
N VAL A 958 -14.41 33.64 -11.98
CA VAL A 958 -13.66 34.22 -10.85
C VAL A 958 -12.68 35.28 -11.39
N THR A 959 -12.69 36.46 -10.77
CA THR A 959 -11.84 37.64 -11.08
C THR A 959 -11.98 38.25 -12.48
N GLY A 960 -11.78 37.47 -13.54
CA GLY A 960 -11.75 37.91 -14.93
C GLY A 960 -13.10 37.84 -15.65
N ALA A 961 -13.18 38.47 -16.82
CA ALA A 961 -14.32 38.34 -17.73
C ALA A 961 -14.35 36.94 -18.36
N ALA A 962 -15.54 36.48 -18.75
CA ALA A 962 -15.75 35.18 -19.37
C ALA A 962 -16.87 35.21 -20.40
N THR A 963 -16.77 34.37 -21.43
CA THR A 963 -17.86 34.07 -22.37
C THR A 963 -18.03 32.56 -22.44
N TYR A 964 -19.27 32.10 -22.26
CA TYR A 964 -19.66 30.70 -22.36
C TYR A 964 -20.44 30.52 -23.66
N THR A 965 -20.07 29.53 -24.46
CA THR A 965 -20.73 29.14 -25.70
C THR A 965 -21.25 27.71 -25.61
N GLY A 966 -22.23 27.39 -26.48
CA GLY A 966 -22.92 26.12 -26.50
C GLY A 966 -23.70 25.80 -25.23
N VAL A 967 -24.02 26.79 -24.38
CA VAL A 967 -24.79 26.57 -23.15
C VAL A 967 -26.28 26.39 -23.45
N PRO A 968 -27.06 25.71 -22.58
CA PRO A 968 -28.51 25.63 -22.75
C PRO A 968 -29.17 27.02 -22.84
N ASN A 969 -30.13 27.17 -23.73
CA ASN A 969 -31.00 28.35 -23.75
C ASN A 969 -31.92 28.36 -22.52
N GLY A 970 -32.28 29.55 -22.04
CA GLY A 970 -33.12 29.73 -20.85
C GLY A 970 -32.82 31.02 -20.10
N THR A 971 -33.43 31.17 -18.93
CA THR A 971 -33.15 32.27 -18.02
C THR A 971 -32.06 31.87 -17.04
N TYR A 972 -31.00 32.65 -16.95
CA TYR A 972 -29.93 32.50 -15.96
C TYR A 972 -30.03 33.61 -14.92
N LYS A 973 -29.85 33.28 -13.65
CA LYS A 973 -29.79 34.24 -12.53
C LYS A 973 -28.44 34.15 -11.85
N ASP A 974 -27.75 35.28 -11.67
CA ASP A 974 -26.49 35.33 -10.94
C ASP A 974 -26.72 35.22 -9.42
N ALA A 975 -26.13 34.20 -8.80
CA ALA A 975 -26.21 34.01 -7.35
C ALA A 975 -25.52 35.13 -6.54
N VAL A 976 -24.62 35.89 -7.16
CA VAL A 976 -23.85 36.96 -6.51
C VAL A 976 -24.57 38.30 -6.54
N THR A 977 -25.01 38.76 -7.72
CA THR A 977 -25.65 40.09 -7.88
C THR A 977 -27.17 40.03 -7.94
N GLY A 978 -27.76 38.91 -8.37
CA GLY A 978 -29.16 38.81 -8.76
C GLY A 978 -29.45 39.24 -10.20
N ASP A 979 -28.44 39.57 -11.01
CA ASP A 979 -28.59 39.89 -12.43
C ASP A 979 -29.23 38.70 -13.19
N VAL A 980 -30.09 39.02 -14.16
CA VAL A 980 -30.90 38.06 -14.91
C VAL A 980 -30.58 38.18 -16.40
N LYS A 981 -30.23 37.06 -17.04
CA LYS A 981 -29.93 36.98 -18.47
C LYS A 981 -30.83 35.97 -19.16
N ALA A 982 -31.49 36.37 -20.22
CA ALA A 982 -32.14 35.44 -21.15
C ALA A 982 -31.14 35.03 -22.24
N VAL A 983 -30.93 33.72 -22.40
CA VAL A 983 -30.03 33.14 -23.40
C VAL A 983 -30.86 32.43 -24.47
N THR A 984 -30.73 32.89 -25.72
CA THR A 984 -31.48 32.37 -26.89
C THR A 984 -30.58 31.83 -28.02
N GLY A 985 -29.29 32.17 -28.00
CA GLY A 985 -28.27 31.70 -28.96
C GLY A 985 -27.16 30.87 -28.32
N GLY A 986 -27.44 30.20 -27.19
CA GLY A 986 -26.48 29.36 -26.47
C GLY A 986 -25.20 30.05 -26.03
N THR A 987 -25.22 31.38 -25.87
CA THR A 987 -24.05 32.19 -25.51
C THR A 987 -24.39 33.17 -24.38
N LEU A 988 -23.53 33.26 -23.36
CA LEU A 988 -23.62 34.21 -22.26
C LEU A 988 -22.24 34.82 -22.01
N SER A 989 -22.16 36.15 -21.87
CA SER A 989 -20.93 36.87 -21.53
C SER A 989 -21.05 37.57 -20.18
N VAL A 990 -19.96 37.55 -19.42
CA VAL A 990 -19.83 38.06 -18.06
C VAL A 990 -18.70 39.08 -18.02
N PRO A 991 -18.94 40.34 -17.61
CA PRO A 991 -17.88 41.33 -17.41
C PRO A 991 -16.99 40.93 -16.22
N ALA A 992 -15.73 41.39 -16.20
CA ALA A 992 -14.80 41.06 -15.14
C ALA A 992 -15.32 41.52 -13.77
N PRO A 993 -15.55 40.61 -12.79
CA PRO A 993 -16.02 40.99 -11.46
C PRO A 993 -14.93 41.65 -10.59
N GLY A 994 -13.65 41.52 -10.97
CA GLY A 994 -12.52 42.05 -10.20
C GLY A 994 -11.98 41.06 -9.16
N LYS A 995 -10.75 41.26 -8.71
CA LYS A 995 -10.04 40.31 -7.83
C LYS A 995 -10.81 40.05 -6.53
N GLY A 996 -10.82 38.81 -6.07
CA GLY A 996 -11.62 38.37 -4.91
C GLY A 996 -13.13 38.29 -5.13
N ASN A 997 -13.63 38.68 -6.32
CA ASN A 997 -15.05 38.63 -6.67
C ASN A 997 -15.29 37.58 -7.75
N LEU A 998 -16.54 37.13 -7.88
CA LEU A 998 -16.95 36.14 -8.87
C LEU A 998 -18.39 36.36 -9.33
N ARG A 999 -18.83 35.58 -10.32
CA ARG A 999 -20.21 35.49 -10.81
C ARG A 999 -20.61 34.02 -10.93
N VAL A 1000 -21.86 33.69 -10.58
CA VAL A 1000 -22.42 32.33 -10.70
C VAL A 1000 -23.79 32.41 -11.36
N TYR A 1001 -23.83 32.38 -12.69
CA TYR A 1001 -25.08 32.35 -13.44
C TYR A 1001 -25.67 30.94 -13.42
N VAL A 1002 -26.72 30.72 -12.63
CA VAL A 1002 -27.44 29.45 -12.52
C VAL A 1002 -28.62 29.45 -13.49
N LEU A 1003 -28.76 28.38 -14.28
CA LEU A 1003 -29.91 28.18 -15.17
C LEU A 1003 -31.17 27.92 -14.32
N ASP A 1004 -32.23 28.69 -14.58
CA ASP A 1004 -33.50 28.56 -13.90
C ASP A 1004 -34.38 27.52 -14.59
N LEU A 1005 -34.53 26.36 -13.95
CA LEU A 1005 -35.39 25.26 -14.41
C LEU A 1005 -36.75 25.25 -13.69
N GLY A 1006 -36.97 26.16 -12.74
CA GLY A 1006 -38.19 26.23 -11.93
C GLY A 1006 -38.37 25.06 -10.94
N GLY A 1007 -39.47 25.11 -10.18
CA GLY A 1007 -39.77 24.09 -9.16
C GLY A 1007 -38.67 23.96 -8.10
N SER A 1008 -38.28 22.73 -7.77
CA SER A 1008 -37.14 22.42 -6.89
C SER A 1008 -35.78 22.77 -7.49
N ASN A 1009 -35.71 23.02 -8.80
CA ASN A 1009 -34.51 23.38 -9.56
C ASN A 1009 -34.50 24.86 -9.98
N ALA A 1010 -35.26 25.69 -9.25
CA ALA A 1010 -35.30 27.12 -9.49
C ALA A 1010 -33.93 27.77 -9.17
N ALA A 1011 -33.44 28.63 -10.05
CA ALA A 1011 -32.20 29.36 -9.79
C ALA A 1011 -32.42 30.35 -8.62
N PRO A 1012 -31.53 30.37 -7.60
CA PRO A 1012 -31.81 31.04 -6.34
C PRO A 1012 -31.88 32.57 -6.43
N GLY A 1013 -31.37 33.17 -7.50
CA GLY A 1013 -31.14 34.62 -7.56
C GLY A 1013 -30.09 35.04 -6.53
N LYS A 1014 -30.09 36.31 -6.12
CA LYS A 1014 -29.09 36.84 -5.19
C LYS A 1014 -29.11 36.11 -3.84
N VAL A 1015 -28.02 35.44 -3.50
CA VAL A 1015 -27.82 34.79 -2.20
C VAL A 1015 -26.98 35.69 -1.29
N GLY A 1016 -27.45 35.87 -0.05
CA GLY A 1016 -26.77 36.66 0.98
C GLY A 1016 -26.73 38.17 0.75
N ALA A 1017 -26.28 38.90 1.76
CA ALA A 1017 -26.06 40.35 1.68
C ALA A 1017 -24.72 40.66 0.97
N THR A 1018 -24.62 41.80 0.28
CA THR A 1018 -23.36 42.22 -0.35
C THR A 1018 -22.30 42.52 0.71
N GLY A 1019 -21.09 41.95 0.56
CA GLY A 1019 -19.98 42.14 1.49
C GLY A 1019 -18.82 42.97 0.90
N PRO A 1020 -17.65 42.95 1.55
CA PRO A 1020 -16.43 43.57 1.02
C PRO A 1020 -15.99 43.00 -0.34
N TYR A 1021 -16.31 41.73 -0.55
CA TYR A 1021 -16.15 40.98 -1.79
C TYR A 1021 -17.50 40.38 -2.23
N LEU A 1022 -17.53 39.71 -3.39
CA LEU A 1022 -18.74 39.21 -4.06
C LEU A 1022 -19.72 40.33 -4.42
N LYS A 1023 -19.21 41.46 -4.92
CA LYS A 1023 -19.99 42.65 -5.27
C LYS A 1023 -20.76 42.51 -6.57
#